data_AF-A0AAP0IWJ0-F1
#
_entry.id   AF-A0AAP0IWJ0-F1
#
_cell.length_a   1.000
_cell.length_b   1.000
_cell.length_c   1.000
_cell.angle_alpha   90.00
_cell.angle_beta   90.00
_cell.angle_gamma   90.00
#
_symmetry.space_group_name_H-M   'P 1'
#
loop_
_entity.id
_entity.type
_entity.pdbx_description
1 polymer ?
#
loop_
_entity_poly.entity_id
_entity_poly.type
_entity_poly.pdbx_seq_one_letter_code
_entity_poly.pdbx_strand_id
1 'polypeptide(L)'
;MRMRLDVLTQETPFRLLRFTRAAATTSVKRFVRFEEKSEQSPKRLKNPKTRTLKGATECVEAVKFGVLTDEEVRRLSCMKITNPTLFDQLDTPKPGGLYDPALGSLDEFTPCKSCGLRSLHCPGHCGHIDLVLPVYNPLLFKNLFDLLQKSCFFCHHFKDEEELVERYSSQLELIIKGDIVGAKNLDSLTPDELLSLRENDSVNVNDATCHSRTHEFETKHLEQHSWTSIQHGEAMSLLDGFMKRKKKSCGRCGAKSPTITCPTFGWIYLDMRNKRIRENVILGSKLMQPSLGESIVDSDDVESSGVVYDEMSASVTKKGKKNKGSLPVEFLKQTKVLSGPLLPIEAKRYIELLWENENRLCSLISNIQHDGFCTPENRGSYSMFFIEALVVPPIKFRPPSKGGISVMEHPQTALLSKVLQCNLSLGLRDNIGIGVCQLLEKKEGIFRQKLMGKRVNYACRSVISPDPYLAVNEIGIPPYFALRLTYPERVTPWNVTKLRNAIINGPEVHPGATLYVDKFGKTNLAPSRKSRNSISRKLPSSRGVVVQPGKSLENELEGKVVHRHLQDGDVVLVNRQPTLHKPSIMAHVVRVLKGEKTIRMHYANCSTYNADFDGDEMNVHFPQDEISRAEALNIVNADNQYIIPTSGDTKRGLIQDHIVSAVLLTKRDTFLTWEEYDYLLCASGVNASARVGSIRQYGRKVSLLNTADEIQYLEPAILKPVPLWTGKQVITSILNHLTRIRGLKPFTTKKPSTIRKEYFGRQSGEGKFFVLNNYLVHGVIDKSQFGKYGLVHTIQELYGSHTAGVLLSTLSRLFTIFLQMHGFTCGVDDLLIVKSLDKVRKKIFERRVGEKVHAEFLGYKEDLDIRTLQEEIEKVMRVNGESATARLDKMMSSRNAKLTNEVNDKLFPSNSSPIGLLKPFPRNCFFLMTASGAKGSQVNFQQISSLLGQQELEGKRVPRMISGKTLPCFPPWDPSSRAGGFISDRYLTGLRPQEYYFHCMAGREGLVIPLSSLMIMVRCSVFFFVVVISRDMLRVVVEALETGHKHSCFAIDEY
;
A
#
# COMPACT_ATOMS: atom_id res chain seq x y z
N MET A 1 -18.32 -38.53 -32.95
CA MET A 1 -19.33 -39.60 -32.84
C MET A 1 -19.97 -39.51 -31.46
N ARG A 2 -21.31 -39.53 -31.37
CA ARG A 2 -22.04 -39.61 -30.09
C ARG A 2 -22.16 -41.08 -29.68
N MET A 3 -21.97 -41.38 -28.41
CA MET A 3 -22.61 -42.54 -27.77
C MET A 3 -23.06 -42.12 -26.36
N ARG A 4 -24.20 -42.67 -25.94
CA ARG A 4 -24.96 -42.35 -24.73
C ARG A 4 -25.22 -43.66 -23.97
N LEU A 5 -25.82 -43.54 -22.79
CA LEU A 5 -26.28 -44.59 -21.88
C LEU A 5 -25.20 -45.26 -21.01
N ASP A 6 -25.48 -45.65 -19.76
CA ASP A 6 -26.34 -45.08 -18.69
C ASP A 6 -26.14 -45.90 -17.40
N VAL A 7 -26.72 -45.44 -16.28
CA VAL A 7 -26.96 -46.17 -15.02
C VAL A 7 -25.75 -46.59 -14.16
N LEU A 8 -25.58 -45.94 -13.00
CA LEU A 8 -25.88 -46.56 -11.68
C LEU A 8 -25.60 -45.57 -10.53
N THR A 9 -26.66 -44.91 -10.07
CA THR A 9 -26.70 -44.21 -8.78
C THR A 9 -26.95 -45.22 -7.65
N GLN A 10 -26.10 -45.21 -6.62
CA GLN A 10 -26.43 -45.79 -5.32
C GLN A 10 -26.09 -44.77 -4.23
N GLU A 11 -27.14 -44.22 -3.63
CA GLU A 11 -27.06 -43.39 -2.42
C GLU A 11 -27.28 -44.24 -1.15
N THR A 12 -27.16 -43.57 0.00
CA THR A 12 -27.53 -44.01 1.37
C THR A 12 -26.43 -44.75 2.16
N PRO A 13 -26.46 -44.72 3.52
CA PRO A 13 -26.03 -43.51 4.23
C PRO A 13 -25.16 -43.80 5.48
N PHE A 14 -24.20 -42.91 5.81
CA PHE A 14 -23.57 -42.90 7.14
C PHE A 14 -23.99 -41.69 7.98
N ARG A 15 -24.53 -42.00 9.16
CA ARG A 15 -25.11 -41.05 10.12
C ARG A 15 -24.06 -40.09 10.69
N LEU A 16 -24.26 -38.79 10.50
CA LEU A 16 -23.63 -37.75 11.31
C LEU A 16 -24.62 -37.32 12.41
N LEU A 17 -24.28 -37.63 13.66
CA LEU A 17 -25.08 -37.31 14.84
C LEU A 17 -25.16 -35.79 15.03
N ARG A 18 -26.38 -35.25 14.98
CA ARG A 18 -26.68 -33.88 15.43
C ARG A 18 -26.40 -33.79 16.93
N PHE A 19 -25.41 -33.00 17.33
CA PHE A 19 -25.39 -32.40 18.66
C PHE A 19 -25.90 -30.97 18.59
N THR A 20 -26.85 -30.68 19.47
CA THR A 20 -27.68 -29.47 19.48
C THR A 20 -26.91 -28.24 20.00
N ARG A 21 -26.95 -27.13 19.25
CA ARG A 21 -26.72 -25.79 19.82
C ARG A 21 -27.93 -25.43 20.70
N ALA A 22 -27.70 -25.32 22.01
CA ALA A 22 -28.64 -24.76 22.97
C ALA A 22 -27.88 -23.88 23.97
N ALA A 23 -28.55 -22.83 24.46
CA ALA A 23 -28.00 -21.69 25.22
C ALA A 23 -27.01 -20.79 24.41
N ALA A 24 -27.10 -19.46 24.45
CA ALA A 24 -27.99 -18.59 25.22
C ALA A 24 -28.54 -17.42 24.38
N THR A 25 -29.86 -17.39 24.19
CA THR A 25 -30.62 -16.20 23.79
C THR A 25 -31.65 -15.89 24.87
N THR A 26 -31.33 -15.00 25.81
CA THR A 26 -32.35 -14.47 26.74
C THR A 26 -32.00 -13.08 27.27
N SER A 27 -32.54 -12.05 26.63
CA SER A 27 -32.97 -10.81 27.30
C SER A 27 -33.91 -10.03 26.39
N VAL A 28 -35.19 -10.37 26.49
CA VAL A 28 -36.30 -9.56 25.99
C VAL A 28 -36.32 -8.24 26.76
N LYS A 29 -36.43 -7.11 26.06
CA LYS A 29 -36.98 -5.87 26.63
C LYS A 29 -37.54 -4.94 25.55
N ARG A 30 -38.87 -5.02 25.41
CA ARG A 30 -39.82 -3.90 25.30
C ARG A 30 -39.26 -2.56 24.77
N PHE A 31 -39.63 -2.23 23.53
CA PHE A 31 -39.81 -0.84 23.15
C PHE A 31 -40.93 -0.21 23.99
N VAL A 32 -40.63 0.92 24.63
CA VAL A 32 -41.63 1.81 25.21
C VAL A 32 -41.26 3.22 24.76
N ARG A 33 -42.10 3.85 23.92
CA ARG A 33 -42.04 5.28 23.64
C ARG A 33 -42.34 6.04 24.93
N PHE A 34 -41.57 7.08 25.22
CA PHE A 34 -41.98 8.14 26.13
C PHE A 34 -41.69 9.49 25.49
N GLU A 35 -42.74 10.30 25.40
CA GLU A 35 -42.64 11.74 25.19
C GLU A 35 -42.27 12.37 26.54
N GLU A 36 -41.29 13.27 26.58
CA GLU A 36 -41.08 14.15 27.74
C GLU A 36 -41.66 15.53 27.45
N LYS A 37 -42.74 15.87 28.15
CA LYS A 37 -43.27 17.23 28.22
C LYS A 37 -42.40 18.08 29.16
N SER A 38 -42.36 19.37 28.87
CA SER A 38 -41.83 20.43 29.74
C SER A 38 -42.43 20.41 31.15
N GLU A 39 -41.63 20.67 32.19
CA GLU A 39 -41.73 21.91 33.02
C GLU A 39 -40.83 21.96 34.30
N GLN A 40 -40.45 23.20 34.65
CA GLN A 40 -40.24 23.77 36.01
C GLN A 40 -39.13 23.28 36.98
N SER A 41 -38.04 24.06 36.99
CA SER A 41 -37.38 24.68 38.18
C SER A 41 -36.51 23.84 39.16
N PRO A 42 -35.53 24.47 39.88
CA PRO A 42 -34.44 23.72 40.54
C PRO A 42 -34.55 23.61 42.07
N LYS A 43 -34.14 22.46 42.62
CA LYS A 43 -33.77 22.32 44.05
C LYS A 43 -32.38 21.71 44.20
N ARG A 44 -31.48 22.40 44.92
CA ARG A 44 -30.12 21.96 45.27
C ARG A 44 -30.17 20.71 46.17
N LEU A 45 -29.36 19.70 45.87
CA LEU A 45 -28.90 18.71 46.86
C LEU A 45 -27.51 18.15 46.49
N LYS A 46 -26.73 17.82 47.51
CA LYS A 46 -25.29 17.48 47.43
C LYS A 46 -25.06 15.99 47.16
N ASN A 47 -23.88 15.70 46.60
CA ASN A 47 -23.15 14.42 46.48
C ASN A 47 -23.06 13.84 45.05
N PRO A 48 -21.84 13.68 44.48
CA PRO A 48 -21.65 13.10 43.15
C PRO A 48 -21.73 11.58 43.22
N LYS A 49 -22.92 11.01 42.98
CA LYS A 49 -23.02 9.60 42.60
C LYS A 49 -22.41 9.43 41.19
N THR A 50 -21.56 8.42 41.04
CA THR A 50 -20.93 8.01 39.79
C THR A 50 -21.95 7.93 38.65
N ARG A 51 -21.84 8.85 37.67
CA ARG A 51 -22.46 8.69 36.35
C ARG A 51 -21.81 7.49 35.68
N THR A 52 -22.46 6.32 35.75
CA THR A 52 -22.16 5.19 34.88
C THR A 52 -22.47 5.58 33.45
N LEU A 53 -21.45 6.02 32.70
CA LEU A 53 -21.51 6.06 31.24
C LEU A 53 -21.91 4.66 30.76
N LYS A 54 -22.98 4.58 29.97
CA LYS A 54 -23.25 3.38 29.15
C LYS A 54 -22.02 3.18 28.29
N GLY A 55 -21.29 2.09 28.51
CA GLY A 55 -20.07 1.80 27.77
C GLY A 55 -20.38 1.71 26.27
N ALA A 56 -19.51 2.30 25.45
CA ALA A 56 -19.55 2.05 24.01
C ALA A 56 -19.37 0.56 23.74
N THR A 57 -20.02 0.06 22.69
CA THR A 57 -19.79 -1.28 22.13
C THR A 57 -18.32 -1.44 21.72
N GLU A 58 -17.81 -2.68 21.72
CA GLU A 58 -16.42 -2.98 21.36
C GLU A 58 -16.08 -2.60 19.90
N CYS A 59 -17.09 -2.48 19.04
CA CYS A 59 -16.98 -2.03 17.65
C CYS A 59 -17.69 -0.70 17.40
N VAL A 60 -17.14 0.07 16.46
CA VAL A 60 -17.72 1.30 15.89
C VAL A 60 -18.23 0.95 14.50
N GLU A 61 -19.55 0.99 14.28
CA GLU A 61 -20.16 0.70 12.97
C GLU A 61 -19.97 1.85 11.96
N ALA A 62 -20.13 3.10 12.41
CA ALA A 62 -20.08 4.27 11.54
C ALA A 62 -19.43 5.47 12.25
N VAL A 63 -18.88 6.39 11.46
CA VAL A 63 -18.32 7.67 11.91
C VAL A 63 -19.09 8.79 11.20
N LYS A 64 -19.70 9.70 11.95
CA LYS A 64 -20.36 10.90 11.41
C LYS A 64 -19.44 12.10 11.57
N PHE A 65 -19.32 12.91 10.52
CA PHE A 65 -18.56 14.16 10.55
C PHE A 65 -19.50 15.33 10.91
N GLY A 66 -18.97 16.33 11.59
CA GLY A 66 -19.74 17.47 12.08
C GLY A 66 -18.83 18.59 12.56
N VAL A 67 -19.39 19.79 12.69
CA VAL A 67 -18.69 20.95 13.28
C VAL A 67 -19.19 21.10 14.72
N LEU A 68 -18.26 21.25 15.67
CA LEU A 68 -18.62 21.48 17.07
C LEU A 68 -19.18 22.89 17.23
N THR A 69 -20.37 23.00 17.82
CA THR A 69 -20.94 24.30 18.22
C THR A 69 -20.25 24.85 19.47
N ASP A 70 -20.24 26.17 19.67
CA ASP A 70 -19.59 26.79 20.84
C ASP A 70 -20.19 26.32 22.17
N GLU A 71 -21.48 25.96 22.20
CA GLU A 71 -22.11 25.32 23.35
C GLU A 71 -21.56 23.92 23.64
N GLU A 72 -21.36 23.10 22.60
CA GLU A 72 -20.77 21.77 22.74
C GLU A 72 -19.30 21.85 23.16
N VAL A 73 -18.55 22.83 22.65
CA VAL A 73 -17.17 23.10 23.10
C VAL A 73 -17.14 23.40 24.60
N ARG A 74 -18.02 24.29 25.08
CA ARG A 74 -18.13 24.60 26.52
C ARG A 74 -18.60 23.41 27.36
N ARG A 75 -19.49 22.57 26.81
CA ARG A 75 -20.02 21.34 27.45
C ARG A 75 -19.00 20.19 27.51
N LEU A 76 -18.12 20.08 26.52
CA LEU A 76 -17.02 19.10 26.45
C LEU A 76 -15.82 19.49 27.31
N SER A 77 -15.67 20.78 27.58
CA SER A 77 -14.52 21.34 28.29
C SER A 77 -14.63 21.16 29.80
N CYS A 78 -13.54 20.73 30.44
CA CYS A 78 -13.45 20.68 31.90
C CYS A 78 -12.99 22.00 32.53
N MET A 79 -12.45 22.94 31.74
CA MET A 79 -11.83 24.17 32.22
C MET A 79 -11.74 25.24 31.13
N LYS A 80 -12.11 26.48 31.48
CA LYS A 80 -11.75 27.69 30.73
C LYS A 80 -10.28 28.03 31.00
N ILE A 81 -9.49 28.20 29.95
CA ILE A 81 -8.09 28.59 30.02
C ILE A 81 -8.00 30.11 29.85
N THR A 82 -7.30 30.77 30.79
CA THR A 82 -7.21 32.23 30.85
C THR A 82 -5.77 32.72 30.87
N ASN A 83 -4.81 31.89 31.28
CA ASN A 83 -3.43 32.33 31.49
C ASN A 83 -2.49 31.86 30.37
N PRO A 84 -1.76 32.77 29.68
CA PRO A 84 -0.75 32.38 28.70
C PRO A 84 0.55 31.88 29.35
N THR A 85 0.81 32.21 30.62
CA THR A 85 2.02 31.73 31.32
C THR A 85 1.87 30.26 31.71
N LEU A 86 2.83 29.42 31.29
CA LEU A 86 2.75 27.96 31.37
C LEU A 86 3.10 27.41 32.75
N PHE A 87 4.23 27.86 33.29
CA PHE A 87 4.81 27.46 34.55
C PHE A 87 5.05 28.68 35.44
N ASP A 88 5.13 28.46 36.74
CA ASP A 88 5.54 29.46 37.73
C ASP A 88 7.06 29.39 37.99
N GLN A 89 7.59 30.29 38.84
CA GLN A 89 9.02 30.35 39.20
C GLN A 89 9.59 29.07 39.85
N LEU A 90 8.73 28.12 40.21
CA LEU A 90 9.07 26.82 40.80
C LEU A 90 8.88 25.64 39.82
N ASP A 91 8.81 25.92 38.50
CA ASP A 91 8.50 24.95 37.42
C ASP A 91 7.17 24.19 37.57
N THR A 92 6.31 24.60 38.52
CA THR A 92 4.96 24.04 38.69
C THR A 92 3.99 24.59 37.64
N PRO A 93 3.13 23.77 37.03
CA PRO A 93 2.14 24.25 36.05
C PRO A 93 1.16 25.24 36.67
N LYS A 94 0.96 26.39 36.03
CA LYS A 94 0.16 27.47 36.59
C LYS A 94 -1.35 27.18 36.51
N PRO A 95 -2.13 27.43 37.58
CA PRO A 95 -3.58 27.27 37.55
C PRO A 95 -4.25 28.09 36.44
N GLY A 96 -5.16 27.49 35.69
CA GLY A 96 -5.84 28.14 34.55
C GLY A 96 -4.93 28.42 33.34
N GLY A 97 -3.69 27.94 33.36
CA GLY A 97 -2.77 27.95 32.23
C GLY A 97 -2.89 26.72 31.34
N LEU A 98 -2.18 26.72 30.21
CA LEU A 98 -2.26 25.63 29.23
C LEU A 98 -1.79 24.26 29.77
N TYR A 99 -1.02 24.20 30.85
CA TYR A 99 -0.59 22.94 31.47
C TYR A 99 -1.30 22.61 32.80
N ASP A 100 -2.49 23.17 33.07
CA ASP A 100 -3.24 22.86 34.29
C ASP A 100 -3.51 21.34 34.45
N PRO A 101 -3.22 20.73 35.62
CA PRO A 101 -3.48 19.33 35.91
C PRO A 101 -4.95 18.85 35.76
N ALA A 102 -5.91 19.75 35.56
CA ALA A 102 -7.28 19.43 35.14
C ALA A 102 -7.35 18.86 33.71
N LEU A 103 -6.47 19.28 32.80
CA LEU A 103 -6.44 18.86 31.39
C LEU A 103 -5.76 17.50 31.17
N GLY A 104 -5.09 16.99 32.21
CA GLY A 104 -4.32 15.75 32.21
C GLY A 104 -3.20 15.81 33.24
N SER A 105 -2.51 14.69 33.49
CA SER A 105 -1.26 14.74 34.24
C SER A 105 -0.06 14.90 33.30
N LEU A 106 0.94 15.67 33.74
CA LEU A 106 2.24 15.80 33.08
C LEU A 106 3.21 14.68 33.49
N ASP A 107 3.20 14.27 34.76
CA ASP A 107 4.17 13.33 35.33
C ASP A 107 3.51 12.00 35.73
N GLU A 108 4.31 10.93 35.84
CA GLU A 108 3.79 9.60 36.17
C GLU A 108 3.25 9.50 37.60
N PHE A 109 3.74 10.35 38.51
CA PHE A 109 3.43 10.33 39.94
C PHE A 109 2.22 11.19 40.32
N THR A 110 1.94 12.26 39.57
CA THR A 110 0.83 13.17 39.85
C THR A 110 -0.48 12.64 39.24
N PRO A 111 -1.58 12.54 40.00
CA PRO A 111 -2.89 12.19 39.44
C PRO A 111 -3.52 13.39 38.74
N CYS A 112 -4.30 13.16 37.69
CA CYS A 112 -5.07 14.21 37.04
C CYS A 112 -6.21 14.70 37.96
N LYS A 113 -6.39 16.03 38.08
CA LYS A 113 -7.43 16.63 38.95
C LYS A 113 -8.85 16.26 38.51
N SER A 114 -9.08 15.98 37.22
CA SER A 114 -10.43 15.74 36.67
C SER A 114 -10.91 14.30 36.76
N CYS A 115 -10.02 13.30 36.59
CA CYS A 115 -10.38 11.88 36.65
C CYS A 115 -9.70 11.07 37.76
N GLY A 116 -8.74 11.65 38.49
CA GLY A 116 -7.94 10.94 39.51
C GLY A 116 -6.95 9.90 38.96
N LEU A 117 -6.96 9.62 37.65
CA LEU A 117 -6.09 8.63 37.02
C LEU A 117 -4.68 9.20 36.76
N ARG A 118 -3.68 8.31 36.78
CA ARG A 118 -2.30 8.60 36.38
C ARG A 118 -2.17 8.71 34.86
N SER A 119 -1.11 9.38 34.38
CA SER A 119 -0.87 9.70 32.96
C SER A 119 -1.17 8.57 31.95
N LEU A 120 -0.74 7.33 32.22
CA LEU A 120 -0.96 6.18 31.34
C LEU A 120 -2.46 5.88 31.10
N HIS A 121 -3.25 5.84 32.18
CA HIS A 121 -4.67 5.47 32.17
C HIS A 121 -5.62 6.66 32.01
N CYS A 122 -5.15 7.89 32.23
CA CYS A 122 -5.90 9.10 31.95
C CYS A 122 -6.13 9.23 30.44
N PRO A 123 -7.39 9.40 29.95
CA PRO A 123 -7.64 9.70 28.55
C PRO A 123 -7.15 11.11 28.15
N GLY A 124 -7.05 12.01 29.14
CA GLY A 124 -6.90 13.45 28.95
C GLY A 124 -8.25 14.15 28.86
N HIS A 125 -8.30 15.44 29.23
CA HIS A 125 -9.52 16.24 29.23
C HIS A 125 -9.33 17.54 28.45
N CYS A 126 -10.35 17.93 27.69
CA CYS A 126 -10.31 19.13 26.86
C CYS A 126 -10.50 20.39 27.69
N GLY A 127 -9.78 21.46 27.33
CA GLY A 127 -10.04 22.82 27.80
C GLY A 127 -10.78 23.62 26.73
N HIS A 128 -11.17 24.86 27.05
CA HIS A 128 -11.61 25.83 26.05
C HIS A 128 -11.04 27.22 26.31
N ILE A 129 -10.95 28.03 25.26
CA ILE A 129 -10.65 29.46 25.30
C ILE A 129 -11.86 30.18 24.69
N ASP A 130 -12.55 31.02 25.46
CA ASP A 130 -13.54 31.94 24.89
C ASP A 130 -12.80 33.09 24.19
N LEU A 131 -13.13 33.34 22.93
CA LEU A 131 -12.64 34.46 22.13
C LEU A 131 -13.50 35.71 22.42
N VAL A 132 -12.88 36.88 22.50
CA VAL A 132 -13.59 38.15 22.79
C VAL A 132 -14.48 38.59 21.62
N LEU A 133 -14.11 38.22 20.39
CA LEU A 133 -14.86 38.47 19.17
C LEU A 133 -14.98 37.18 18.36
N PRO A 134 -16.08 36.98 17.61
CA PRO A 134 -16.20 35.83 16.71
C PRO A 134 -15.11 35.89 15.63
N VAL A 135 -14.47 34.76 15.36
CA VAL A 135 -13.44 34.63 14.32
C VAL A 135 -13.96 33.72 13.21
N TYR A 136 -13.61 34.00 11.95
CA TYR A 136 -13.99 33.14 10.83
C TYR A 136 -13.38 31.73 10.96
N ASN A 137 -14.18 30.68 10.76
CA ASN A 137 -13.70 29.31 10.70
C ASN A 137 -12.83 29.12 9.44
N PRO A 138 -11.52 28.82 9.58
CA PRO A 138 -10.63 28.84 8.43
C PRO A 138 -10.88 27.71 7.42
N LEU A 139 -11.50 26.61 7.85
CA LEU A 139 -11.81 25.47 6.98
C LEU A 139 -12.99 25.77 6.04
N LEU A 140 -13.97 26.55 6.52
CA LEU A 140 -15.19 26.89 5.78
C LEU A 140 -15.19 28.32 5.21
N PHE A 141 -14.13 29.10 5.46
CA PHE A 141 -14.02 30.50 5.01
C PHE A 141 -14.23 30.69 3.50
N LYS A 142 -13.77 29.75 2.66
CA LYS A 142 -14.00 29.81 1.22
C LYS A 142 -15.49 29.71 0.88
N ASN A 143 -16.20 28.77 1.50
CA ASN A 143 -17.64 28.56 1.29
C ASN A 143 -18.43 29.79 1.79
N LEU A 144 -18.05 30.35 2.95
CA LEU A 144 -18.58 31.61 3.47
C LEU A 144 -18.38 32.78 2.49
N PHE A 145 -17.18 32.91 1.93
CA PHE A 145 -16.83 33.98 0.99
C PHE A 145 -17.62 33.86 -0.32
N ASP A 146 -17.76 32.67 -0.87
CA ASP A 146 -18.58 32.42 -2.07
C ASP A 146 -20.09 32.67 -1.80
N LEU A 147 -20.60 32.32 -0.60
CA LEU A 147 -21.95 32.67 -0.14
C LEU A 147 -22.16 34.19 -0.02
N LEU A 148 -21.24 34.93 0.61
CA LEU A 148 -21.31 36.39 0.72
C LEU A 148 -21.26 37.06 -0.66
N GLN A 149 -20.45 36.54 -1.60
CA GLN A 149 -20.45 37.04 -2.98
C GLN A 149 -21.77 36.80 -3.71
N LYS A 150 -22.55 35.79 -3.29
CA LYS A 150 -23.86 35.43 -3.83
C LYS A 150 -25.04 36.16 -3.18
N SER A 151 -24.94 36.52 -1.91
CA SER A 151 -26.00 37.23 -1.17
C SER A 151 -26.10 38.70 -1.56
N CYS A 152 -27.30 39.28 -1.42
CA CYS A 152 -27.54 40.70 -1.59
C CYS A 152 -27.52 41.41 -0.23
N PHE A 153 -26.61 42.37 -0.06
CA PHE A 153 -26.45 43.16 1.17
C PHE A 153 -27.61 44.13 1.48
N PHE A 154 -28.61 44.22 0.60
CA PHE A 154 -29.78 45.11 0.76
C PHE A 154 -31.06 44.34 1.09
N CYS A 155 -31.38 43.29 0.33
CA CYS A 155 -32.58 42.48 0.56
C CYS A 155 -32.33 41.15 1.30
N HIS A 156 -31.07 40.79 1.58
CA HIS A 156 -30.70 39.57 2.32
C HIS A 156 -31.22 38.25 1.69
N HIS A 157 -31.39 38.23 0.37
CA HIS A 157 -31.66 37.02 -0.43
C HIS A 157 -30.49 36.74 -1.38
N PHE A 158 -30.51 35.63 -2.12
CA PHE A 158 -29.57 35.39 -3.20
C PHE A 158 -29.75 36.42 -4.35
N LYS A 159 -28.66 36.72 -5.08
CA LYS A 159 -28.68 37.66 -6.21
C LYS A 159 -29.39 37.14 -7.46
N ASP A 160 -29.65 35.84 -7.54
CA ASP A 160 -30.33 35.20 -8.67
C ASP A 160 -31.86 35.44 -8.64
N GLU A 161 -32.59 34.93 -9.63
CA GLU A 161 -34.07 34.99 -9.62
C GLU A 161 -34.62 33.91 -8.66
N GLU A 162 -35.78 34.18 -8.07
CA GLU A 162 -36.46 33.30 -7.10
C GLU A 162 -36.75 31.91 -7.69
N GLU A 163 -37.34 31.86 -8.90
CA GLU A 163 -37.61 30.63 -9.66
C GLU A 163 -36.35 29.74 -9.83
N LEU A 164 -35.19 30.37 -10.01
CA LEU A 164 -33.92 29.65 -10.19
C LEU A 164 -33.42 29.05 -8.86
N VAL A 165 -33.56 29.79 -7.76
CA VAL A 165 -33.23 29.31 -6.40
C VAL A 165 -34.16 28.15 -5.99
N GLU A 166 -35.46 28.25 -6.31
CA GLU A 166 -36.43 27.17 -6.10
C GLU A 166 -36.14 25.94 -6.97
N ARG A 167 -35.73 26.12 -8.24
CA ARG A 167 -35.31 25.01 -9.13
C ARG A 167 -34.13 24.25 -8.54
N TYR A 168 -33.05 24.93 -8.14
CA TYR A 168 -31.89 24.28 -7.51
C TYR A 168 -32.25 23.58 -6.18
N SER A 169 -33.13 24.18 -5.38
CA SER A 169 -33.62 23.55 -4.14
C SER A 169 -34.35 22.24 -4.43
N SER A 170 -35.24 22.24 -5.43
CA SER A 170 -36.04 21.08 -5.85
C SER A 170 -35.18 19.98 -6.48
N GLN A 171 -34.17 20.34 -7.27
CA GLN A 171 -33.19 19.39 -7.83
C GLN A 171 -32.37 18.70 -6.72
N LEU A 172 -31.90 19.45 -5.71
CA LEU A 172 -31.18 18.89 -4.57
C LEU A 172 -32.07 17.99 -3.69
N GLU A 173 -33.34 18.36 -3.48
CA GLU A 173 -34.32 17.53 -2.77
C GLU A 173 -34.61 16.19 -3.50
N LEU A 174 -34.65 16.18 -4.84
CA LEU A 174 -34.81 14.94 -5.61
C LEU A 174 -33.56 14.07 -5.56
N ILE A 175 -32.35 14.64 -5.65
CA ILE A 175 -31.11 13.88 -5.49
C ILE A 175 -30.99 13.28 -4.08
N ILE A 176 -31.46 14.00 -3.05
CA ILE A 176 -31.61 13.51 -1.67
C ILE A 176 -32.58 12.33 -1.57
N LYS A 177 -33.73 12.40 -2.26
CA LYS A 177 -34.69 11.29 -2.39
C LYS A 177 -34.17 10.15 -3.28
N GLY A 178 -33.05 10.35 -3.97
CA GLY A 178 -32.39 9.40 -4.84
C GLY A 178 -32.78 9.46 -6.32
N ASP A 179 -33.67 10.36 -6.71
CA ASP A 179 -34.08 10.55 -8.10
C ASP A 179 -33.17 11.55 -8.84
N ILE A 180 -32.06 11.03 -9.36
CA ILE A 180 -31.10 11.78 -10.18
C ILE A 180 -31.69 12.10 -11.57
N VAL A 181 -32.62 11.30 -12.07
CA VAL A 181 -33.19 11.45 -13.42
C VAL A 181 -34.21 12.58 -13.41
N GLY A 182 -35.14 12.61 -12.46
CA GLY A 182 -36.07 13.72 -12.25
C GLY A 182 -35.33 15.04 -11.99
N ALA A 183 -34.25 15.03 -11.21
CA ALA A 183 -33.43 16.22 -10.99
C ALA A 183 -32.80 16.79 -12.29
N LYS A 184 -32.38 15.91 -13.22
CA LYS A 184 -31.87 16.33 -14.54
C LYS A 184 -32.98 16.75 -15.50
N ASN A 185 -34.15 16.11 -15.45
CA ASN A 185 -35.31 16.49 -16.27
C ASN A 185 -35.89 17.86 -15.89
N LEU A 186 -35.74 18.30 -14.63
CA LEU A 186 -36.06 19.66 -14.18
C LEU A 186 -35.19 20.76 -14.82
N ASP A 187 -34.03 20.41 -15.39
CA ASP A 187 -33.20 21.38 -16.12
C ASP A 187 -33.78 21.67 -17.53
N SER A 188 -34.59 20.76 -18.09
CA SER A 188 -35.21 20.88 -19.42
C SER A 188 -36.59 21.54 -19.48
N LEU A 189 -37.25 21.79 -18.34
CA LEU A 189 -38.59 22.41 -18.29
C LEU A 189 -38.54 23.95 -18.37
N THR A 190 -39.55 24.55 -18.98
CA THR A 190 -39.78 26.00 -19.06
C THR A 190 -40.46 26.56 -17.80
N PRO A 191 -40.44 27.89 -17.54
CA PRO A 191 -41.10 28.47 -16.36
C PRO A 191 -42.62 28.24 -16.30
N ASP A 192 -43.30 28.27 -17.45
CA ASP A 192 -44.76 28.06 -17.55
C ASP A 192 -45.16 26.61 -17.20
N GLU A 193 -44.27 25.64 -17.45
CA GLU A 193 -44.44 24.23 -17.05
C GLU A 193 -44.22 24.01 -15.54
N LEU A 194 -43.47 24.89 -14.86
CA LEU A 194 -43.33 24.85 -13.39
C LEU A 194 -44.59 25.38 -12.66
N LEU A 195 -45.28 26.36 -13.24
CA LEU A 195 -46.51 26.92 -12.68
C LEU A 195 -47.68 25.94 -12.81
N SER A 196 -47.82 25.27 -13.96
CA SER A 196 -48.85 24.24 -14.18
C SER A 196 -48.65 22.96 -13.34
N LEU A 197 -47.43 22.71 -12.82
CA LEU A 197 -47.19 21.70 -11.79
C LEU A 197 -47.61 22.13 -10.37
N ARG A 198 -47.77 23.43 -10.09
CA ARG A 198 -48.21 23.94 -8.78
C ARG A 198 -49.73 24.00 -8.62
N GLU A 199 -50.48 24.21 -9.70
CA GLU A 199 -51.95 24.34 -9.63
C GLU A 199 -52.68 23.00 -9.46
N ASN A 200 -52.01 21.86 -9.70
CA ASN A 200 -52.62 20.53 -9.70
C ASN A 200 -52.66 19.81 -8.33
N ASP A 201 -52.22 20.43 -7.24
CA ASP A 201 -52.30 19.86 -5.87
C ASP A 201 -53.74 19.81 -5.28
N SER A 202 -54.78 19.84 -6.13
CA SER A 202 -56.19 19.84 -5.67
C SER A 202 -57.21 19.06 -6.52
N VAL A 203 -56.80 18.28 -7.53
CA VAL A 203 -57.76 17.43 -8.30
C VAL A 203 -57.30 15.97 -8.41
N ASN A 204 -58.17 15.07 -7.96
CA ASN A 204 -58.05 13.63 -8.05
C ASN A 204 -58.27 13.15 -9.50
N VAL A 205 -57.24 12.63 -10.16
CA VAL A 205 -57.34 12.09 -11.54
C VAL A 205 -56.67 10.71 -11.64
N ASN A 206 -57.50 9.67 -11.59
CA ASN A 206 -57.22 8.43 -12.31
C ASN A 206 -57.28 8.71 -13.83
N ASP A 207 -56.59 7.87 -14.62
CA ASP A 207 -56.50 7.89 -16.09
C ASP A 207 -55.66 9.01 -16.75
N ALA A 208 -54.36 8.74 -16.83
CA ALA A 208 -53.68 8.71 -18.12
C ALA A 208 -52.68 7.54 -18.14
N THR A 209 -53.01 6.48 -18.87
CA THR A 209 -52.28 5.20 -18.83
C THR A 209 -50.99 5.18 -19.66
N CYS A 210 -49.86 4.93 -19.01
CA CYS A 210 -48.87 3.99 -19.55
C CYS A 210 -48.39 3.02 -18.45
N HIS A 211 -48.95 1.80 -18.45
CA HIS A 211 -48.40 0.67 -17.68
C HIS A 211 -46.97 0.38 -18.19
N SER A 212 -45.99 -0.07 -17.42
CA SER A 212 -45.92 -1.01 -16.28
C SER A 212 -44.44 -1.05 -15.82
N ARG A 213 -43.98 -1.52 -14.65
CA ARG A 213 -44.50 -2.23 -13.46
C ARG A 213 -43.53 -1.87 -12.32
N THR A 214 -44.04 -1.58 -11.12
CA THR A 214 -43.49 -1.88 -9.77
C THR A 214 -43.97 -0.81 -8.79
N HIS A 215 -45.20 -0.96 -8.28
CA HIS A 215 -45.68 -0.15 -7.16
C HIS A 215 -46.36 -1.05 -6.11
N GLU A 216 -45.62 -2.07 -5.69
CA GLU A 216 -46.03 -2.98 -4.62
C GLU A 216 -44.81 -3.57 -3.87
N PHE A 217 -43.74 -2.77 -3.74
CA PHE A 217 -42.62 -3.06 -2.85
C PHE A 217 -42.39 -1.90 -1.88
N GLU A 218 -43.01 -2.07 -0.71
CA GLU A 218 -42.57 -1.59 0.60
C GLU A 218 -42.20 -0.10 0.77
N THR A 219 -43.11 0.60 1.45
CA THR A 219 -42.88 1.80 2.27
C THR A 219 -41.93 1.56 3.48
N LYS A 220 -40.93 0.68 3.33
CA LYS A 220 -39.85 0.41 4.31
C LYS A 220 -38.52 1.09 3.98
N HIS A 221 -38.33 1.61 2.76
CA HIS A 221 -37.07 2.27 2.36
C HIS A 221 -36.83 3.67 2.96
N LEU A 222 -37.65 4.11 3.91
CA LEU A 222 -37.52 5.41 4.59
C LEU A 222 -36.33 5.51 5.59
N GLU A 223 -35.52 4.47 5.73
CA GLU A 223 -34.36 4.42 6.65
C GLU A 223 -32.97 4.50 5.97
N GLN A 224 -32.88 4.71 4.64
CA GLN A 224 -31.57 4.82 3.95
C GLN A 224 -30.95 6.22 4.09
N HIS A 225 -30.43 6.50 5.29
CA HIS A 225 -29.85 7.78 5.71
C HIS A 225 -28.40 8.05 5.25
N SER A 226 -28.01 7.68 4.03
CA SER A 226 -26.62 7.88 3.54
C SER A 226 -26.54 8.19 2.05
N TRP A 227 -25.75 9.21 1.68
CA TRP A 227 -25.46 9.57 0.29
C TRP A 227 -24.70 8.46 -0.45
N THR A 228 -25.17 8.07 -1.63
CA THR A 228 -24.36 7.29 -2.58
C THR A 228 -23.30 8.19 -3.23
N SER A 229 -22.20 7.59 -3.72
CA SER A 229 -21.13 8.35 -4.39
C SER A 229 -21.59 9.08 -5.65
N ILE A 230 -22.67 8.63 -6.30
CA ILE A 230 -23.26 9.30 -7.48
C ILE A 230 -24.13 10.48 -7.04
N GLN A 231 -25.03 10.29 -6.08
CA GLN A 231 -25.86 11.38 -5.53
C GLN A 231 -25.00 12.52 -4.97
N HIS A 232 -23.96 12.20 -4.17
CA HIS A 232 -23.05 13.22 -3.63
C HIS A 232 -22.26 13.93 -4.76
N GLY A 233 -21.81 13.20 -5.77
CA GLY A 233 -21.09 13.78 -6.92
C GLY A 233 -21.96 14.74 -7.75
N GLU A 234 -23.21 14.37 -8.04
CA GLU A 234 -24.17 15.21 -8.77
C GLU A 234 -24.62 16.41 -7.92
N ALA A 235 -24.92 16.23 -6.63
CA ALA A 235 -25.27 17.33 -5.72
C ALA A 235 -24.13 18.34 -5.57
N MET A 236 -22.88 17.87 -5.43
CA MET A 236 -21.70 18.75 -5.42
C MET A 236 -21.49 19.45 -6.76
N SER A 237 -21.74 18.77 -7.89
CA SER A 237 -21.67 19.38 -9.24
C SER A 237 -22.69 20.51 -9.42
N LEU A 238 -23.95 20.29 -9.01
CA LEU A 238 -25.00 21.32 -9.02
C LEU A 238 -24.64 22.49 -8.10
N LEU A 239 -24.16 22.21 -6.88
CA LEU A 239 -23.77 23.25 -5.92
C LEU A 239 -22.59 24.08 -6.45
N ASP A 240 -21.57 23.45 -7.03
CA ASP A 240 -20.45 24.14 -7.69
C ASP A 240 -20.94 24.99 -8.88
N GLY A 241 -21.90 24.46 -9.65
CA GLY A 241 -22.55 25.17 -10.77
C GLY A 241 -23.30 26.42 -10.30
N PHE A 242 -24.10 26.29 -9.25
CA PHE A 242 -24.77 27.39 -8.57
C PHE A 242 -23.74 28.42 -8.09
N MET A 243 -22.76 28.02 -7.27
CA MET A 243 -21.75 28.91 -6.68
C MET A 243 -20.93 29.69 -7.71
N LYS A 244 -20.63 29.13 -8.89
CA LYS A 244 -19.84 29.79 -9.94
C LYS A 244 -20.56 30.95 -10.68
N ARG A 245 -21.88 30.96 -10.80
CA ARG A 245 -22.65 31.98 -11.56
C ARG A 245 -22.68 33.36 -10.86
N LYS A 246 -21.99 34.40 -11.35
CA LYS A 246 -21.90 35.71 -10.63
C LYS A 246 -22.73 36.83 -11.29
N LYS A 247 -23.97 37.07 -10.80
CA LYS A 247 -24.78 38.26 -11.17
C LYS A 247 -24.29 39.53 -10.44
N LYS A 248 -24.42 40.70 -11.10
CA LYS A 248 -23.94 42.02 -10.60
C LYS A 248 -25.04 42.88 -9.95
N SER A 249 -26.29 42.59 -10.25
CA SER A 249 -27.52 43.14 -9.65
C SER A 249 -28.34 41.98 -9.10
N CYS A 250 -29.11 42.23 -8.05
CA CYS A 250 -30.05 41.25 -7.50
C CYS A 250 -31.29 41.13 -8.40
N GLY A 251 -31.72 39.91 -8.75
CA GLY A 251 -32.95 39.67 -9.50
C GLY A 251 -34.21 40.13 -8.74
N ARG A 252 -34.25 39.91 -7.41
CA ARG A 252 -35.40 40.21 -6.56
C ARG A 252 -35.61 41.71 -6.29
N CYS A 253 -34.55 42.48 -6.01
CA CYS A 253 -34.66 43.89 -5.60
C CYS A 253 -33.96 44.92 -6.52
N GLY A 254 -33.37 44.48 -7.65
CA GLY A 254 -32.66 45.34 -8.62
C GLY A 254 -31.32 45.94 -8.13
N ALA A 255 -31.12 46.08 -6.81
CA ALA A 255 -29.96 46.71 -6.21
C ALA A 255 -28.63 46.01 -6.57
N LYS A 256 -27.58 46.81 -6.75
CA LYS A 256 -26.22 46.34 -7.06
C LYS A 256 -25.38 46.32 -5.79
N SER A 257 -25.04 45.13 -5.31
CA SER A 257 -24.28 44.94 -4.07
C SER A 257 -22.81 45.39 -4.17
N PRO A 258 -22.12 45.61 -3.03
CA PRO A 258 -20.67 45.77 -2.97
C PRO A 258 -19.91 44.68 -3.72
N THR A 259 -18.77 45.06 -4.29
CA THR A 259 -17.78 44.11 -4.78
C THR A 259 -16.95 43.67 -3.59
N ILE A 260 -16.97 42.37 -3.27
CA ILE A 260 -16.19 41.84 -2.15
C ILE A 260 -14.82 41.39 -2.65
N THR A 261 -13.75 41.89 -2.02
CA THR A 261 -12.38 41.41 -2.20
C THR A 261 -11.84 40.82 -0.90
N CYS A 262 -10.84 39.93 -1.01
CA CYS A 262 -10.13 39.35 0.12
C CYS A 262 -8.63 39.38 -0.19
N PRO A 263 -7.93 40.51 0.02
CA PRO A 263 -6.51 40.65 -0.31
C PRO A 263 -5.60 39.82 0.62
N THR A 264 -6.10 39.46 1.81
CA THR A 264 -5.42 38.59 2.77
C THR A 264 -6.47 37.71 3.43
N PHE A 265 -6.11 36.46 3.75
CA PHE A 265 -7.02 35.50 4.37
C PHE A 265 -7.69 36.07 5.63
N GLY A 266 -9.02 35.92 5.74
CA GLY A 266 -9.81 36.47 6.85
C GLY A 266 -10.06 37.98 6.80
N TRP A 267 -9.42 38.74 5.89
CA TRP A 267 -9.68 40.16 5.72
C TRP A 267 -10.60 40.39 4.51
N ILE A 268 -11.89 40.59 4.79
CA ILE A 268 -12.91 40.87 3.78
C ILE A 268 -13.03 42.39 3.62
N TYR A 269 -12.98 42.89 2.38
CA TYR A 269 -13.13 44.31 2.05
C TYR A 269 -14.27 44.53 1.06
N LEU A 270 -15.08 45.56 1.29
CA LEU A 270 -16.21 45.95 0.46
C LEU A 270 -15.85 47.20 -0.37
N ASP A 271 -15.98 47.10 -1.70
CA ASP A 271 -15.86 48.24 -2.63
C ASP A 271 -17.20 48.54 -3.32
N MET A 272 -17.74 49.73 -3.08
CA MET A 272 -18.90 50.28 -3.78
C MET A 272 -18.53 51.46 -4.67
N ARG A 273 -18.38 51.18 -5.97
CA ARG A 273 -18.13 52.20 -6.98
C ARG A 273 -19.28 53.21 -7.06
N ASN A 274 -18.94 54.50 -7.03
CA ASN A 274 -19.85 55.66 -7.10
C ASN A 274 -21.01 55.56 -8.13
N LYS A 275 -20.82 54.91 -9.29
CA LYS A 275 -21.90 54.70 -10.27
C LYS A 275 -23.02 53.79 -9.72
N ARG A 276 -22.67 52.68 -9.05
CA ARG A 276 -23.63 51.72 -8.48
C ARG A 276 -24.38 52.32 -7.29
N ILE A 277 -23.71 53.14 -6.48
CA ILE A 277 -24.34 53.84 -5.36
C ILE A 277 -25.46 54.76 -5.88
N ARG A 278 -25.21 55.54 -6.95
CA ARG A 278 -26.26 56.37 -7.57
C ARG A 278 -27.44 55.54 -8.06
N GLU A 279 -27.16 54.42 -8.72
CA GLU A 279 -28.20 53.51 -9.24
C GLU A 279 -29.07 52.93 -8.10
N ASN A 280 -28.47 52.55 -6.96
CA ASN A 280 -29.21 52.05 -5.79
C ASN A 280 -30.02 53.16 -5.07
N VAL A 281 -29.49 54.39 -5.00
CA VAL A 281 -30.20 55.56 -4.45
C VAL A 281 -31.42 55.90 -5.30
N ILE A 282 -31.30 55.84 -6.63
CA ILE A 282 -32.42 56.04 -7.56
C ILE A 282 -33.50 54.95 -7.38
N LEU A 283 -33.10 53.72 -7.06
CA LEU A 283 -34.01 52.59 -6.74
C LEU A 283 -34.57 52.64 -5.30
N GLY A 284 -34.36 53.71 -4.54
CA GLY A 284 -34.86 53.84 -3.15
C GLY A 284 -34.30 52.82 -2.16
N SER A 285 -33.27 52.06 -2.54
CA SER A 285 -32.75 50.92 -1.78
C SER A 285 -31.92 51.40 -0.57
N LYS A 286 -32.55 51.47 0.60
CA LYS A 286 -31.86 51.76 1.87
C LYS A 286 -31.23 50.48 2.44
N LEU A 287 -30.01 50.61 2.97
CA LEU A 287 -29.39 49.57 3.79
C LEU A 287 -30.10 49.54 5.14
N MET A 288 -30.64 48.41 5.58
CA MET A 288 -31.10 48.30 6.98
C MET A 288 -29.88 48.23 7.89
N GLN A 289 -29.77 49.19 8.81
CA GLN A 289 -28.87 49.06 9.96
C GLN A 289 -29.59 48.29 11.08
N PRO A 290 -28.93 47.34 11.75
CA PRO A 290 -29.40 46.84 13.04
C PRO A 290 -29.27 47.98 14.06
N SER A 291 -30.37 48.32 14.73
CA SER A 291 -30.37 49.30 15.82
C SER A 291 -29.74 48.71 17.08
N LEU A 292 -28.47 49.00 17.31
CA LEU A 292 -27.86 48.96 18.65
C LEU A 292 -28.01 50.35 19.27
N GLY A 293 -28.51 50.39 20.50
CA GLY A 293 -29.08 51.59 21.11
C GLY A 293 -28.09 52.55 21.77
N GLU A 294 -28.67 53.63 22.29
CA GLU A 294 -28.12 54.63 23.21
C GLU A 294 -27.17 55.69 22.61
N SER A 295 -27.81 56.78 22.16
CA SER A 295 -27.53 58.17 22.57
C SER A 295 -26.07 58.57 22.85
N ILE A 296 -25.49 59.33 21.92
CA ILE A 296 -24.48 60.35 22.25
C ILE A 296 -25.06 61.71 21.88
N VAL A 297 -24.91 62.65 22.80
CA VAL A 297 -25.48 64.00 22.80
C VAL A 297 -24.72 64.89 21.80
N ASP A 298 -25.40 65.84 21.15
CA ASP A 298 -24.72 66.92 20.44
C ASP A 298 -23.84 67.70 21.45
N SER A 299 -22.55 67.82 21.14
CA SER A 299 -21.59 68.64 21.88
C SER A 299 -20.49 69.06 20.92
N ASP A 300 -20.49 70.34 20.58
CA ASP A 300 -19.39 70.99 19.88
C ASP A 300 -18.12 71.01 20.76
N ASP A 301 -16.99 71.37 20.15
CA ASP A 301 -15.67 71.62 20.76
C ASP A 301 -14.92 70.45 21.44
N VAL A 302 -14.02 69.79 20.71
CA VAL A 302 -12.59 69.62 21.11
C VAL A 302 -11.70 69.60 19.86
N GLU A 303 -10.56 70.27 19.95
CA GLU A 303 -9.59 70.47 18.86
C GLU A 303 -8.78 69.23 18.46
N SER A 304 -8.44 69.19 17.16
CA SER A 304 -7.14 68.78 16.60
C SER A 304 -6.16 67.97 17.48
N SER A 305 -5.97 66.68 17.14
CA SER A 305 -4.70 65.95 17.33
C SER A 305 -4.55 64.83 16.30
N GLY A 306 -4.43 65.20 15.02
CA GLY A 306 -4.17 64.25 13.94
C GLY A 306 -2.68 63.96 13.80
N VAL A 307 -2.24 62.74 14.12
CA VAL A 307 -0.91 62.25 13.71
C VAL A 307 -1.00 61.71 12.29
N VAL A 308 -0.41 62.46 11.36
CA VAL A 308 -0.29 62.08 9.95
C VAL A 308 0.78 61.01 9.80
N TYR A 309 0.47 59.92 9.11
CA TYR A 309 1.49 59.10 8.43
C TYR A 309 1.42 59.36 6.93
N ASP A 310 2.58 59.71 6.39
CA ASP A 310 2.82 60.16 5.04
C ASP A 310 3.13 58.97 4.12
N GLU A 311 2.43 58.83 3.00
CA GLU A 311 2.85 57.95 1.90
C GLU A 311 2.94 58.76 0.60
N MET A 312 4.18 59.00 0.18
CA MET A 312 4.53 59.89 -0.91
C MET A 312 4.57 59.16 -2.27
N SER A 313 3.86 59.77 -3.23
CA SER A 313 4.09 59.79 -4.69
C SER A 313 4.06 58.51 -5.56
N ALA A 314 3.17 58.56 -6.56
CA ALA A 314 3.57 58.45 -7.96
C ALA A 314 2.69 59.39 -8.84
N SER A 315 3.30 60.00 -9.87
CA SER A 315 2.73 61.11 -10.65
C SER A 315 1.86 60.68 -11.85
N VAL A 316 1.03 61.60 -12.38
CA VAL A 316 1.04 62.05 -13.80
C VAL A 316 -0.21 62.89 -14.21
N THR A 317 0.05 64.05 -14.83
CA THR A 317 -0.83 64.94 -15.67
C THR A 317 -2.06 65.67 -15.11
N LYS A 318 -2.08 66.99 -15.36
CA LYS A 318 -3.27 67.88 -15.35
C LYS A 318 -4.07 67.74 -16.67
N LYS A 319 -5.41 67.72 -16.60
CA LYS A 319 -6.29 68.35 -17.62
C LYS A 319 -7.75 68.48 -17.14
N GLY A 320 -8.34 69.67 -17.31
CA GLY A 320 -9.79 69.89 -17.42
C GLY A 320 -10.63 70.05 -16.15
N LYS A 321 -10.85 71.30 -15.71
CA LYS A 321 -12.03 71.65 -14.88
C LYS A 321 -13.32 71.44 -15.70
N LYS A 322 -14.32 70.75 -15.14
CA LYS A 322 -15.75 71.00 -15.39
C LYS A 322 -16.54 70.79 -14.09
N ASN A 323 -17.45 71.70 -13.80
CA ASN A 323 -18.23 71.75 -12.55
C ASN A 323 -18.97 70.43 -12.28
N LYS A 324 -19.01 70.03 -11.01
CA LYS A 324 -20.06 69.17 -10.46
C LYS A 324 -20.66 69.90 -9.28
N GLY A 325 -21.98 70.06 -9.29
CA GLY A 325 -22.73 70.59 -8.15
C GLY A 325 -22.56 69.69 -6.92
N SER A 326 -22.92 70.24 -5.77
CA SER A 326 -22.92 69.53 -4.49
C SER A 326 -23.65 68.18 -4.60
N LEU A 327 -22.98 67.13 -4.14
CA LEU A 327 -23.57 65.80 -4.05
C LEU A 327 -24.58 65.78 -2.88
N PRO A 328 -25.72 65.06 -3.01
CA PRO A 328 -26.65 64.90 -1.89
C PRO A 328 -25.94 64.35 -0.65
N VAL A 329 -26.27 64.85 0.54
CA VAL A 329 -25.63 64.44 1.80
C VAL A 329 -25.79 62.93 2.05
N GLU A 330 -26.92 62.34 1.62
CA GLU A 330 -27.16 60.90 1.66
C GLU A 330 -26.16 60.09 0.82
N PHE A 331 -25.70 60.62 -0.31
CA PHE A 331 -24.69 59.99 -1.16
C PHE A 331 -23.32 59.93 -0.45
N LEU A 332 -22.97 60.98 0.30
CA LEU A 332 -21.74 61.02 1.12
C LEU A 332 -21.84 60.16 2.38
N LYS A 333 -23.03 60.02 2.98
CA LYS A 333 -23.27 59.08 4.10
C LYS A 333 -23.18 57.61 3.63
N GLN A 334 -23.85 57.23 2.54
CA GLN A 334 -23.80 55.84 2.04
C GLN A 334 -22.43 55.42 1.50
N THR A 335 -21.68 56.32 0.84
CA THR A 335 -20.32 56.01 0.34
C THR A 335 -19.35 55.62 1.45
N LYS A 336 -19.37 56.34 2.59
CA LYS A 336 -18.54 56.04 3.76
C LYS A 336 -18.96 54.75 4.50
N VAL A 337 -20.26 54.43 4.53
CA VAL A 337 -20.78 53.25 5.24
C VAL A 337 -20.55 51.94 4.46
N LEU A 338 -20.53 51.98 3.12
CA LEU A 338 -20.45 50.78 2.27
C LEU A 338 -19.04 50.42 1.77
N SER A 339 -18.04 51.27 2.00
CA SER A 339 -16.67 51.08 1.47
C SER A 339 -15.67 50.95 2.61
N GLY A 340 -15.30 49.73 2.96
CA GLY A 340 -14.47 49.44 4.14
C GLY A 340 -14.31 47.94 4.42
N PRO A 341 -13.55 47.57 5.47
CA PRO A 341 -13.41 46.18 5.90
C PRO A 341 -14.68 45.68 6.59
N LEU A 342 -15.15 44.48 6.21
CA LEU A 342 -16.30 43.81 6.84
C LEU A 342 -15.83 43.00 8.06
N LEU A 343 -16.31 43.36 9.24
CA LEU A 343 -15.95 42.68 10.49
C LEU A 343 -16.65 41.32 10.61
N PRO A 344 -16.06 40.32 11.30
CA PRO A 344 -16.67 39.00 11.47
C PRO A 344 -18.07 39.04 12.10
N ILE A 345 -18.31 39.97 13.03
CA ILE A 345 -19.61 40.13 13.69
C ILE A 345 -20.69 40.65 12.73
N GLU A 346 -20.32 41.55 11.82
CA GLU A 346 -21.19 42.07 10.77
C GLU A 346 -21.48 40.97 9.73
N ALA A 347 -20.44 40.25 9.30
CA ALA A 347 -20.57 39.10 8.41
C ALA A 347 -21.47 38.00 8.99
N LYS A 348 -21.37 37.72 10.30
CA LYS A 348 -22.26 36.79 11.02
C LYS A 348 -23.71 37.25 10.90
N ARG A 349 -24.00 38.52 11.19
CA ARG A 349 -25.35 39.08 11.10
C ARG A 349 -25.90 39.09 9.66
N TYR A 350 -25.06 39.33 8.65
CA TYR A 350 -25.47 39.24 7.24
C TYR A 350 -25.86 37.81 6.82
N ILE A 351 -25.14 36.78 7.29
CA ILE A 351 -25.45 35.38 6.98
C ILE A 351 -26.65 34.88 7.78
N GLU A 352 -26.82 35.32 9.02
CA GLU A 352 -28.00 35.04 9.85
C GLU A 352 -29.29 35.50 9.14
N LEU A 353 -29.33 36.76 8.67
CA LEU A 353 -30.45 37.30 7.89
C LEU A 353 -30.67 36.58 6.54
N LEU A 354 -29.61 36.02 5.93
CA LEU A 354 -29.73 35.18 4.73
C LEU A 354 -30.37 33.82 5.05
N TRP A 355 -29.99 33.20 6.17
CA TRP A 355 -30.55 31.93 6.64
C TRP A 355 -32.02 32.07 7.07
N GLU A 356 -32.41 33.22 7.64
CA GLU A 356 -33.80 33.53 7.96
C GLU A 356 -34.69 33.61 6.70
N ASN A 357 -34.22 34.28 5.65
CA ASN A 357 -34.97 34.45 4.39
C ASN A 357 -34.96 33.21 3.47
N GLU A 358 -33.79 32.57 3.31
CA GLU A 358 -33.53 31.52 2.30
C GLU A 358 -33.26 30.15 2.95
N ASN A 359 -33.96 29.86 4.06
CA ASN A 359 -33.71 28.69 4.92
C ASN A 359 -33.72 27.34 4.15
N ARG A 360 -34.59 27.19 3.15
CA ARG A 360 -34.77 25.94 2.38
C ARG A 360 -33.47 25.52 1.68
N LEU A 361 -32.91 26.38 0.81
CA LEU A 361 -31.65 26.09 0.13
C LEU A 361 -30.47 26.06 1.11
N CYS A 362 -30.43 26.98 2.08
CA CYS A 362 -29.33 27.09 3.03
C CYS A 362 -29.21 25.86 3.96
N SER A 363 -30.34 25.25 4.33
CA SER A 363 -30.38 23.98 5.07
C SER A 363 -29.88 22.81 4.22
N LEU A 364 -30.22 22.75 2.93
CA LEU A 364 -29.70 21.73 2.00
C LEU A 364 -28.18 21.84 1.82
N ILE A 365 -27.65 23.06 1.66
CA ILE A 365 -26.21 23.34 1.61
C ILE A 365 -25.52 22.88 2.91
N SER A 366 -26.15 23.11 4.06
CA SER A 366 -25.63 22.66 5.36
C SER A 366 -25.59 21.13 5.46
N ASN A 367 -26.66 20.44 5.04
CA ASN A 367 -26.73 18.97 5.06
C ASN A 367 -25.71 18.31 4.13
N ILE A 368 -25.43 18.91 2.96
CA ILE A 368 -24.37 18.44 2.03
C ILE A 368 -22.98 18.65 2.65
N GLN A 369 -22.74 19.76 3.36
CA GLN A 369 -21.46 20.03 4.03
C GLN A 369 -21.23 19.21 5.32
N HIS A 370 -22.31 18.72 5.95
CA HIS A 370 -22.26 17.83 7.11
C HIS A 370 -22.31 16.32 6.76
N ASP A 371 -22.46 15.97 5.48
CA ASP A 371 -22.58 14.59 4.99
C ASP A 371 -23.69 13.79 5.71
N GLY A 372 -24.72 14.49 6.17
CA GLY A 372 -25.73 13.97 7.09
C GLY A 372 -26.99 14.83 7.14
N PHE A 373 -28.14 14.16 7.22
CA PHE A 373 -29.44 14.80 7.35
C PHE A 373 -29.64 15.32 8.77
N CYS A 374 -29.45 16.63 8.99
CA CYS A 374 -29.95 17.29 10.19
C CYS A 374 -31.48 17.31 10.16
N THR A 375 -32.11 17.10 11.31
CA THR A 375 -33.55 17.34 11.47
C THR A 375 -33.88 18.83 11.21
N PRO A 376 -35.08 19.17 10.71
CA PRO A 376 -35.44 20.54 10.33
C PRO A 376 -35.44 21.60 11.45
N GLU A 377 -35.16 21.20 12.69
CA GLU A 377 -35.34 22.04 13.89
C GLU A 377 -34.06 22.81 14.30
N ASN A 378 -32.92 22.54 13.66
CA ASN A 378 -31.64 23.14 14.04
C ASN A 378 -31.48 24.57 13.48
N ARG A 379 -32.12 25.55 14.14
CA ARG A 379 -32.11 27.00 13.82
C ARG A 379 -30.73 27.70 13.94
N GLY A 380 -29.62 26.99 13.81
CA GLY A 380 -28.27 27.49 14.11
C GLY A 380 -27.17 27.15 13.09
N SER A 381 -27.48 26.55 11.94
CA SER A 381 -26.46 26.01 11.00
C SER A 381 -25.45 27.05 10.49
N TYR A 382 -25.80 28.34 10.44
CA TYR A 382 -24.88 29.42 10.06
C TYR A 382 -23.71 29.63 11.04
N SER A 383 -23.83 29.15 12.29
CA SER A 383 -22.77 29.25 13.31
C SER A 383 -21.48 28.53 12.89
N MET A 384 -21.55 27.49 12.06
CA MET A 384 -20.38 26.69 11.65
C MET A 384 -19.27 27.50 10.95
N PHE A 385 -19.61 28.65 10.36
CA PHE A 385 -18.67 29.54 9.68
C PHE A 385 -17.87 30.44 10.65
N PHE A 386 -18.23 30.45 11.93
CA PHE A 386 -17.65 31.29 12.97
C PHE A 386 -17.16 30.43 14.15
N ILE A 387 -16.26 30.98 14.94
CA ILE A 387 -15.71 30.35 16.14
C ILE A 387 -15.72 31.40 17.25
N GLU A 388 -16.38 31.09 18.37
CA GLU A 388 -16.38 31.91 19.58
C GLU A 388 -15.67 31.18 20.74
N ALA A 389 -15.68 29.84 20.75
CA ALA A 389 -14.96 29.02 21.72
C ALA A 389 -13.98 28.06 21.04
N LEU A 390 -12.69 28.23 21.29
CA LEU A 390 -11.63 27.36 20.77
C LEU A 390 -11.37 26.19 21.73
N VAL A 391 -11.52 24.94 21.25
CA VAL A 391 -11.15 23.74 22.00
C VAL A 391 -9.63 23.68 22.20
N VAL A 392 -9.18 23.47 23.44
CA VAL A 392 -7.79 23.17 23.76
C VAL A 392 -7.62 21.67 24.01
N PRO A 393 -6.79 20.96 23.21
CA PRO A 393 -6.57 19.53 23.41
C PRO A 393 -5.97 19.19 24.78
N PRO A 394 -6.23 17.96 25.28
CA PRO A 394 -5.58 17.44 26.48
C PRO A 394 -4.06 17.47 26.41
N ILE A 395 -3.42 17.59 27.58
CA ILE A 395 -1.94 17.61 27.72
C ILE A 395 -1.28 16.40 27.07
N LYS A 396 -1.94 15.23 27.11
CA LYS A 396 -1.50 13.96 26.49
C LYS A 396 -1.19 14.06 24.98
N PHE A 397 -1.80 15.00 24.27
CA PHE A 397 -1.59 15.24 22.84
C PHE A 397 -0.63 16.38 22.52
N ARG A 398 -0.16 17.11 23.55
CA ARG A 398 0.80 18.23 23.44
C ARG A 398 1.83 18.21 24.59
N PRO A 399 2.48 17.05 24.86
CA PRO A 399 3.49 16.97 25.90
C PRO A 399 4.71 17.84 25.54
N PRO A 400 5.42 18.39 26.54
CA PRO A 400 6.68 19.10 26.28
C PRO A 400 7.72 18.15 25.67
N SER A 401 8.47 18.64 24.69
CA SER A 401 9.49 17.87 23.95
C SER A 401 10.82 17.91 24.72
N LYS A 402 11.29 16.77 25.23
CA LYS A 402 12.57 16.69 25.94
C LYS A 402 13.72 16.40 24.97
N GLY A 403 14.51 17.43 24.66
CA GLY A 403 15.68 17.40 23.77
C GLY A 403 16.97 17.19 24.56
N GLY A 404 17.20 15.98 25.05
CA GLY A 404 18.31 15.72 25.98
C GLY A 404 18.04 16.38 27.34
N ILE A 405 18.79 17.45 27.66
CA ILE A 405 18.65 18.19 28.92
C ILE A 405 17.61 19.32 28.81
N SER A 406 17.44 19.92 27.63
CA SER A 406 16.48 21.02 27.46
C SER A 406 15.05 20.51 27.24
N VAL A 407 14.10 21.12 27.95
CA VAL A 407 12.66 20.92 27.73
C VAL A 407 12.18 22.02 26.81
N MET A 408 11.76 21.68 25.60
CA MET A 408 11.13 22.61 24.67
C MET A 408 9.61 22.50 24.72
N GLU A 409 8.93 23.63 24.59
CA GLU A 409 7.47 23.68 24.53
C GLU A 409 6.93 22.93 23.29
N HIS A 410 5.72 22.38 23.42
CA HIS A 410 5.05 21.78 22.27
C HIS A 410 4.60 22.88 21.28
N PRO A 411 4.82 22.74 19.95
CA PRO A 411 4.47 23.79 18.98
C PRO A 411 3.00 24.25 19.04
N GLN A 412 2.07 23.33 19.33
CA GLN A 412 0.66 23.68 19.52
C GLN A 412 0.41 24.49 20.80
N THR A 413 1.16 24.22 21.87
CA THR A 413 1.07 25.00 23.12
C THR A 413 1.58 26.42 22.89
N ALA A 414 2.67 26.60 22.14
CA ALA A 414 3.18 27.91 21.75
C ALA A 414 2.17 28.73 20.91
N LEU A 415 1.48 28.08 19.95
CA LEU A 415 0.41 28.74 19.19
C LEU A 415 -0.81 29.09 20.05
N LEU A 416 -1.25 28.20 20.95
CA LEU A 416 -2.36 28.49 21.87
C LEU A 416 -2.00 29.59 22.88
N SER A 417 -0.74 29.67 23.31
CA SER A 417 -0.24 30.77 24.13
C SER A 417 -0.30 32.10 23.38
N LYS A 418 0.10 32.14 22.10
CA LYS A 418 -0.10 33.31 21.23
C LYS A 418 -1.58 33.67 21.06
N VAL A 419 -2.48 32.70 20.87
CA VAL A 419 -3.92 32.98 20.78
C VAL A 419 -4.45 33.58 22.09
N LEU A 420 -4.03 33.05 23.26
CA LEU A 420 -4.37 33.64 24.57
C LEU A 420 -3.80 35.04 24.73
N GLN A 421 -2.54 35.26 24.35
CA GLN A 421 -1.91 36.59 24.35
C GLN A 421 -2.68 37.55 23.46
N CYS A 422 -2.95 37.22 22.19
CA CYS A 422 -3.72 38.04 21.27
C CYS A 422 -5.17 38.27 21.74
N ASN A 423 -5.81 37.29 22.41
CA ASN A 423 -7.16 37.46 22.96
C ASN A 423 -7.18 38.41 24.17
N LEU A 424 -6.07 38.48 24.92
CA LEU A 424 -5.82 39.49 25.96
C LEU A 424 -5.33 40.83 25.39
N SER A 425 -4.68 40.80 24.22
CA SER A 425 -3.95 41.91 23.60
C SER A 425 -4.51 42.30 22.23
N LEU A 426 -5.82 42.20 22.01
CA LEU A 426 -6.43 42.46 20.70
C LEU A 426 -6.52 43.95 20.34
N GLY A 427 -5.57 44.74 20.86
CA GLY A 427 -4.88 45.76 20.07
C GLY A 427 -3.49 45.28 19.63
N LEU A 428 -3.35 45.01 18.31
CA LEU A 428 -2.11 44.84 17.51
C LEU A 428 -1.57 43.39 17.24
N ARG A 429 -0.72 43.29 16.19
CA ARG A 429 -0.33 42.08 15.41
C ARG A 429 1.19 41.81 15.48
N ASP A 430 1.83 40.73 14.99
CA ASP A 430 1.43 39.50 14.23
C ASP A 430 2.51 38.39 14.40
N ASN A 431 2.26 37.15 13.91
CA ASN A 431 3.21 36.28 13.15
C ASN A 431 2.82 34.78 13.08
N ILE A 432 3.02 34.17 11.90
CA ILE A 432 2.56 32.82 11.50
C ILE A 432 3.51 31.69 11.95
N GLY A 433 2.93 30.53 12.32
CA GLY A 433 3.66 29.27 12.62
C GLY A 433 2.99 28.02 12.01
N ILE A 434 3.54 26.83 12.27
CA ILE A 434 3.10 25.56 11.67
C ILE A 434 1.75 25.09 12.25
N GLY A 435 0.71 25.08 11.43
CA GLY A 435 -0.69 24.79 11.84
C GLY A 435 -1.11 23.31 11.83
N VAL A 436 -2.27 23.02 12.41
CA VAL A 436 -2.80 21.64 12.57
C VAL A 436 -2.98 20.90 11.24
N CYS A 437 -3.47 21.54 10.18
CA CYS A 437 -3.63 20.88 8.86
C CYS A 437 -2.29 20.36 8.30
N GLN A 438 -1.20 21.07 8.56
CA GLN A 438 0.15 20.69 8.12
C GLN A 438 0.70 19.45 8.88
N LEU A 439 0.15 19.13 10.05
CA LEU A 439 0.41 17.89 10.80
C LEU A 439 -0.34 16.68 10.20
N LEU A 440 -1.45 16.94 9.50
CA LEU A 440 -2.33 15.91 8.92
C LEU A 440 -1.91 15.54 7.49
N GLU A 441 -1.63 16.54 6.64
CA GLU A 441 -1.52 16.39 5.18
C GLU A 441 -0.15 15.95 4.65
N LYS A 442 0.93 16.15 5.42
CA LYS A 442 2.31 15.86 4.97
C LYS A 442 2.53 14.37 4.66
N LYS A 443 3.61 14.05 3.93
CA LYS A 443 4.07 12.64 3.75
C LYS A 443 4.32 11.94 5.10
N GLU A 444 4.81 12.70 6.09
CA GLU A 444 5.01 12.29 7.48
C GLU A 444 3.79 12.54 8.38
N GLY A 445 2.69 13.04 7.81
CA GLY A 445 1.47 13.36 8.53
C GLY A 445 0.75 12.14 9.10
N ILE A 446 -0.11 12.38 10.08
CA ILE A 446 -0.76 11.35 10.92
C ILE A 446 -1.41 10.24 10.08
N PHE A 447 -2.18 10.60 9.04
CA PHE A 447 -2.87 9.63 8.19
C PHE A 447 -1.91 8.61 7.56
N ARG A 448 -0.76 9.05 7.06
CA ARG A 448 0.17 8.17 6.33
C ARG A 448 1.13 7.43 7.28
N GLN A 449 1.66 8.11 8.29
CA GLN A 449 2.75 7.59 9.14
C GLN A 449 2.29 6.98 10.47
N LYS A 450 1.03 7.19 10.89
CA LYS A 450 0.49 6.71 12.18
C LYS A 450 -0.80 5.90 12.04
N LEU A 451 -1.60 6.10 10.99
CA LEU A 451 -2.80 5.31 10.71
C LEU A 451 -2.55 4.20 9.70
N MET A 452 -2.15 4.53 8.47
CA MET A 452 -1.95 3.54 7.40
C MET A 452 -0.69 2.68 7.61
N GLY A 453 0.47 3.33 7.80
CA GLY A 453 1.70 2.65 8.23
C GLY A 453 1.87 2.76 9.74
N LYS A 454 2.10 1.64 10.43
CA LYS A 454 2.41 1.60 11.87
C LYS A 454 3.69 0.81 12.13
N ARG A 455 4.45 1.20 13.16
CA ARG A 455 5.47 0.33 13.74
C ARG A 455 4.74 -0.72 14.60
N VAL A 456 5.13 -1.97 14.47
CA VAL A 456 4.48 -3.11 15.12
C VAL A 456 5.40 -3.74 16.18
N ASN A 457 4.79 -4.30 17.22
CA ASN A 457 5.47 -5.15 18.20
C ASN A 457 5.68 -6.57 17.63
N TYR A 458 6.45 -7.40 18.33
CA TYR A 458 6.69 -8.82 17.97
C TYR A 458 7.20 -9.01 16.53
N ALA A 459 8.12 -8.15 16.11
CA ALA A 459 8.83 -8.25 14.84
C ALA A 459 10.34 -8.09 15.06
N CYS A 460 11.14 -8.69 14.17
CA CYS A 460 12.58 -8.50 14.11
C CYS A 460 13.04 -8.25 12.67
N ARG A 461 14.28 -7.78 12.53
CA ARG A 461 14.94 -7.58 11.24
C ARG A 461 16.39 -8.06 11.35
N SER A 462 16.91 -8.65 10.28
CA SER A 462 18.33 -8.93 10.12
C SER A 462 18.68 -9.02 8.64
N VAL A 463 19.97 -9.01 8.35
CA VAL A 463 20.52 -9.42 7.05
C VAL A 463 20.16 -10.89 6.82
N ILE A 464 19.85 -11.24 5.58
CA ILE A 464 19.65 -12.64 5.18
C ILE A 464 20.95 -13.31 4.74
N SER A 465 21.02 -14.62 4.96
CA SER A 465 22.12 -15.47 4.48
C SER A 465 21.55 -16.76 3.89
N PRO A 466 22.19 -17.35 2.87
CA PRO A 466 21.68 -18.56 2.24
C PRO A 466 21.82 -19.79 3.15
N ASP A 467 20.92 -20.76 2.94
CA ASP A 467 21.00 -22.12 3.49
C ASP A 467 20.25 -23.13 2.57
N PRO A 468 20.93 -24.13 1.95
CA PRO A 468 20.30 -25.16 1.13
C PRO A 468 19.65 -26.30 1.93
N TYR A 469 19.92 -26.45 3.22
CA TYR A 469 19.44 -27.58 4.04
C TYR A 469 18.11 -27.30 4.73
N LEU A 470 17.71 -26.04 4.83
CA LEU A 470 16.34 -25.64 5.19
C LEU A 470 15.35 -26.15 4.14
N ALA A 471 14.14 -26.50 4.58
CA ALA A 471 13.05 -26.70 3.65
C ALA A 471 12.69 -25.39 2.93
N VAL A 472 12.12 -25.50 1.74
CA VAL A 472 11.81 -24.35 0.88
C VAL A 472 10.80 -23.40 1.53
N ASN A 473 9.91 -23.92 2.40
CA ASN A 473 8.96 -23.17 3.22
C ASN A 473 9.46 -22.79 4.63
N GLU A 474 10.66 -23.23 5.03
CA GLU A 474 11.26 -22.87 6.32
C GLU A 474 11.96 -21.51 6.25
N ILE A 475 12.14 -20.90 7.42
CA ILE A 475 13.04 -19.76 7.64
C ILE A 475 13.87 -20.02 8.90
N GLY A 476 15.19 -19.86 8.79
CA GLY A 476 16.12 -20.07 9.89
C GLY A 476 16.21 -18.83 10.76
N ILE A 477 15.81 -18.94 12.03
CA ILE A 477 15.79 -17.83 12.98
C ILE A 477 16.92 -17.99 14.02
N PRO A 478 17.79 -16.97 14.19
CA PRO A 478 18.78 -16.91 15.26
C PRO A 478 18.18 -17.08 16.68
N PRO A 479 18.89 -17.75 17.61
CA PRO A 479 18.43 -17.91 19.00
C PRO A 479 18.23 -16.57 19.70
N TYR A 480 18.99 -15.53 19.33
CA TYR A 480 18.86 -14.17 19.84
C TYR A 480 17.47 -13.54 19.63
N PHE A 481 16.82 -13.86 18.50
CA PHE A 481 15.42 -13.46 18.26
C PHE A 481 14.45 -14.45 18.89
N ALA A 482 14.75 -15.75 18.84
CA ALA A 482 13.86 -16.79 19.38
C ALA A 482 13.61 -16.63 20.90
N LEU A 483 14.61 -16.18 21.66
CA LEU A 483 14.47 -15.88 23.10
C LEU A 483 13.60 -14.65 23.42
N ARG A 484 13.50 -13.67 22.51
CA ARG A 484 12.75 -12.42 22.76
C ARG A 484 11.36 -12.39 22.14
N LEU A 485 11.21 -12.97 20.95
CA LEU A 485 9.90 -13.11 20.31
C LEU A 485 9.11 -14.15 21.10
N THR A 486 7.93 -13.77 21.57
CA THR A 486 7.08 -14.64 22.38
C THR A 486 5.67 -14.75 21.82
N TYR A 487 5.01 -15.85 22.17
CA TYR A 487 3.65 -16.19 21.77
C TYR A 487 2.78 -16.39 23.02
N PRO A 488 1.61 -15.74 23.13
CA PRO A 488 0.70 -15.89 24.25
C PRO A 488 -0.07 -17.21 24.18
N GLU A 489 0.58 -18.33 24.48
CA GLU A 489 -0.07 -19.65 24.47
C GLU A 489 -1.00 -19.81 25.68
N ARG A 490 -2.29 -20.04 25.42
CA ARG A 490 -3.29 -20.35 26.46
C ARG A 490 -2.99 -21.71 27.07
N VAL A 491 -3.12 -21.82 28.39
CA VAL A 491 -2.86 -23.07 29.13
C VAL A 491 -4.03 -24.04 28.94
N THR A 492 -3.74 -25.25 28.45
CA THR A 492 -4.73 -26.31 28.16
C THR A 492 -4.23 -27.67 28.65
N PRO A 493 -5.11 -28.66 28.93
CA PRO A 493 -4.70 -29.94 29.50
C PRO A 493 -3.60 -30.68 28.71
N TRP A 494 -3.55 -30.50 27.39
CA TRP A 494 -2.55 -31.10 26.51
C TRP A 494 -1.20 -30.37 26.46
N ASN A 495 -1.15 -29.03 26.65
CA ASN A 495 0.09 -28.27 26.58
C ASN A 495 0.73 -27.95 27.95
N VAL A 496 0.03 -28.17 29.06
CA VAL A 496 0.54 -27.75 30.40
C VAL A 496 1.92 -28.33 30.74
N THR A 497 2.23 -29.57 30.33
CA THR A 497 3.57 -30.15 30.57
C THR A 497 4.67 -29.37 29.86
N LYS A 498 4.43 -28.98 28.60
CA LYS A 498 5.32 -28.15 27.77
C LYS A 498 5.47 -26.75 28.36
N LEU A 499 4.36 -26.09 28.70
CA LEU A 499 4.38 -24.73 29.26
C LEU A 499 4.99 -24.69 30.67
N ARG A 500 4.79 -25.72 31.50
CA ARG A 500 5.46 -25.87 32.79
C ARG A 500 6.98 -25.93 32.62
N ASN A 501 7.47 -26.70 31.66
CA ASN A 501 8.90 -26.78 31.35
C ASN A 501 9.44 -25.44 30.81
N ALA A 502 8.68 -24.74 29.96
CA ALA A 502 9.05 -23.40 29.46
C ALA A 502 9.24 -22.39 30.61
N ILE A 503 8.36 -22.38 31.62
CA ILE A 503 8.52 -21.55 32.84
C ILE A 503 9.77 -21.99 33.64
N ILE A 504 10.02 -23.30 33.77
CA ILE A 504 11.20 -23.85 34.48
C ILE A 504 12.51 -23.54 33.75
N ASN A 505 12.47 -23.26 32.44
CA ASN A 505 13.61 -22.77 31.66
C ASN A 505 13.76 -21.24 31.80
N GLY A 506 12.67 -20.49 31.74
CA GLY A 506 12.67 -19.02 31.89
C GLY A 506 13.13 -18.27 30.64
N PRO A 507 13.52 -16.99 30.75
CA PRO A 507 13.76 -16.12 29.60
C PRO A 507 15.11 -16.35 28.87
N GLU A 508 16.12 -16.91 29.55
CA GLU A 508 17.48 -17.05 28.99
C GLU A 508 17.70 -18.37 28.23
N VAL A 509 16.88 -19.41 28.49
CA VAL A 509 17.10 -20.76 27.96
C VAL A 509 16.02 -21.10 26.94
N HIS A 510 16.42 -21.38 25.70
CA HIS A 510 15.52 -21.84 24.64
C HIS A 510 15.34 -23.38 24.67
N PRO A 511 14.12 -23.91 24.53
CA PRO A 511 12.83 -23.23 24.53
C PRO A 511 12.37 -22.84 25.95
N GLY A 512 11.87 -21.61 26.12
CA GLY A 512 11.58 -21.02 27.43
C GLY A 512 10.35 -20.12 27.43
N ALA A 513 10.23 -19.23 28.41
CA ALA A 513 9.13 -18.27 28.55
C ALA A 513 9.55 -17.01 29.32
N THR A 514 8.92 -15.87 29.00
CA THR A 514 9.23 -14.56 29.60
C THR A 514 8.18 -14.06 30.59
N LEU A 515 6.89 -14.20 30.26
CA LEU A 515 5.77 -13.66 31.03
C LEU A 515 4.73 -14.76 31.32
N TYR A 516 4.22 -14.76 32.57
CA TYR A 516 3.03 -15.51 32.98
C TYR A 516 1.89 -14.53 33.26
N VAL A 517 0.71 -14.78 32.70
CA VAL A 517 -0.50 -13.97 32.93
C VAL A 517 -1.58 -14.84 33.56
N ASP A 518 -2.25 -14.30 34.56
CA ASP A 518 -3.32 -14.93 35.33
C ASP A 518 -4.47 -13.91 35.53
N LYS A 519 -5.62 -14.35 36.07
CA LYS A 519 -6.75 -13.45 36.39
C LYS A 519 -6.36 -12.26 37.29
N PHE A 520 -5.33 -12.45 38.12
CA PHE A 520 -4.83 -11.44 39.06
C PHE A 520 -3.79 -10.46 38.46
N GLY A 521 -3.37 -10.66 37.20
CA GLY A 521 -2.44 -9.76 36.51
C GLY A 521 -1.25 -10.44 35.83
N LYS A 522 -0.29 -9.61 35.40
CA LYS A 522 0.90 -10.01 34.62
C LYS A 522 2.11 -10.15 35.53
N THR A 523 2.79 -11.30 35.49
CA THR A 523 3.99 -11.63 36.28
C THR A 523 5.18 -11.92 35.37
N ASN A 524 6.22 -11.08 35.40
CA ASN A 524 7.48 -11.34 34.72
C ASN A 524 8.23 -12.52 35.38
N LEU A 525 8.77 -13.43 34.57
CA LEU A 525 9.49 -14.59 35.07
C LEU A 525 10.93 -14.22 35.48
N ALA A 526 11.15 -14.09 36.79
CA ALA A 526 12.46 -13.77 37.37
C ALA A 526 13.54 -14.82 37.02
N PRO A 527 14.83 -14.44 36.92
CA PRO A 527 15.91 -15.39 36.61
C PRO A 527 16.03 -16.52 37.65
N SER A 528 15.70 -16.26 38.92
CA SER A 528 15.73 -17.25 40.01
C SER A 528 14.83 -18.47 39.76
N ARG A 529 15.46 -19.65 39.65
CA ARG A 529 14.77 -20.93 39.40
C ARG A 529 13.78 -21.32 40.50
N LYS A 530 14.02 -20.93 41.77
CA LYS A 530 13.11 -21.22 42.89
C LYS A 530 11.75 -20.52 42.70
N SER A 531 11.76 -19.24 42.31
CA SER A 531 10.55 -18.48 42.01
C SER A 531 9.80 -19.10 40.81
N ARG A 532 10.51 -19.39 39.71
CA ARG A 532 9.91 -20.02 38.52
C ARG A 532 9.31 -21.40 38.82
N ASN A 533 9.92 -22.21 39.68
CA ASN A 533 9.33 -23.48 40.14
C ASN A 533 8.02 -23.28 40.93
N SER A 534 7.87 -22.23 41.74
CA SER A 534 6.60 -21.94 42.42
C SER A 534 5.50 -21.49 41.46
N ILE A 535 5.84 -20.68 40.45
CA ILE A 535 4.90 -20.26 39.40
C ILE A 535 4.48 -21.46 38.55
N SER A 536 5.40 -22.35 38.20
CA SER A 536 5.12 -23.54 37.38
C SER A 536 4.21 -24.58 38.08
N ARG A 537 4.12 -24.52 39.42
CA ARG A 537 3.15 -25.28 40.24
C ARG A 537 1.73 -24.68 40.26
N LYS A 538 1.54 -23.41 39.84
CA LYS A 538 0.21 -22.78 39.69
C LYS A 538 -0.54 -23.25 38.43
N LEU A 539 0.17 -23.90 37.50
CA LEU A 539 -0.41 -24.57 36.35
C LEU A 539 -1.04 -25.91 36.80
N PRO A 540 -2.24 -26.29 36.31
CA PRO A 540 -2.96 -27.49 36.73
C PRO A 540 -2.21 -28.80 36.43
N SER A 541 -2.55 -29.91 37.09
CA SER A 541 -1.97 -31.21 36.73
C SER A 541 -2.43 -31.65 35.33
N SER A 542 -1.56 -32.32 34.58
CA SER A 542 -1.90 -32.86 33.25
C SER A 542 -2.75 -34.14 33.32
N ARG A 543 -2.83 -34.77 34.49
CA ARG A 543 -3.89 -35.73 34.81
C ARG A 543 -5.05 -34.92 35.38
N GLY A 544 -6.22 -35.01 34.75
CA GLY A 544 -7.43 -34.32 35.19
C GLY A 544 -7.66 -34.56 36.68
N VAL A 545 -7.67 -33.49 37.46
CA VAL A 545 -7.88 -33.56 38.91
C VAL A 545 -9.36 -33.89 39.15
N VAL A 546 -9.59 -34.86 40.04
CA VAL A 546 -10.93 -35.31 40.42
C VAL A 546 -11.76 -34.11 40.89
N VAL A 547 -12.97 -33.99 40.34
CA VAL A 547 -13.91 -32.90 40.63
C VAL A 547 -14.25 -32.89 42.12
N GLN A 548 -13.92 -31.81 42.82
CA GLN A 548 -14.66 -31.44 44.02
C GLN A 548 -16.02 -30.86 43.56
N PRO A 549 -17.16 -31.41 44.02
CA PRO A 549 -18.47 -30.92 43.61
C PRO A 549 -18.67 -29.48 44.11
N GLY A 550 -18.87 -28.53 43.19
CA GLY A 550 -19.15 -27.12 43.51
C GLY A 550 -18.26 -26.08 42.82
N LYS A 551 -17.17 -26.46 42.14
CA LYS A 551 -16.36 -25.55 41.30
C LYS A 551 -16.36 -26.00 39.84
N SER A 552 -16.83 -25.15 38.94
CA SER A 552 -16.82 -25.42 37.51
C SER A 552 -15.39 -25.38 36.94
N LEU A 553 -14.99 -26.46 36.26
CA LEU A 553 -13.62 -26.69 35.76
C LEU A 553 -13.15 -25.60 34.78
N GLU A 554 -14.07 -25.02 34.02
CA GLU A 554 -13.83 -23.97 33.03
C GLU A 554 -13.20 -22.73 33.68
N ASN A 555 -13.70 -22.34 34.87
CA ASN A 555 -13.26 -21.14 35.58
C ASN A 555 -11.80 -21.16 36.09
N GLU A 556 -11.14 -22.32 36.20
CA GLU A 556 -9.74 -22.41 36.67
C GLU A 556 -8.70 -22.46 35.53
N LEU A 557 -9.11 -22.81 34.30
CA LEU A 557 -8.27 -22.73 33.11
C LEU A 557 -8.46 -21.42 32.35
N GLU A 558 -9.67 -20.87 32.31
CA GLU A 558 -9.96 -19.59 31.65
C GLU A 558 -9.11 -18.44 32.24
N GLY A 559 -8.15 -17.93 31.46
CA GLY A 559 -7.37 -16.74 31.80
C GLY A 559 -5.89 -16.97 32.11
N LYS A 560 -5.40 -18.22 32.16
CA LYS A 560 -3.96 -18.50 32.30
C LYS A 560 -3.27 -18.54 30.94
N VAL A 561 -2.29 -17.66 30.74
CA VAL A 561 -1.53 -17.51 29.47
C VAL A 561 -0.04 -17.46 29.76
N VAL A 562 0.75 -18.20 28.97
CA VAL A 562 2.21 -18.23 29.07
C VAL A 562 2.79 -17.66 27.78
N HIS A 563 3.55 -16.56 27.90
CA HIS A 563 4.34 -16.02 26.80
C HIS A 563 5.60 -16.85 26.63
N ARG A 564 5.46 -17.98 25.93
CA ARG A 564 6.57 -18.85 25.57
C ARG A 564 7.41 -18.23 24.46
N HIS A 565 8.66 -18.66 24.35
CA HIS A 565 9.55 -18.31 23.24
C HIS A 565 9.03 -18.84 21.90
N LEU A 566 9.48 -18.19 20.82
CA LEU A 566 9.37 -18.68 19.45
C LEU A 566 10.09 -20.04 19.34
N GLN A 567 9.47 -21.03 18.70
CA GLN A 567 9.98 -22.40 18.61
C GLN A 567 9.88 -22.96 17.19
N ASP A 568 10.51 -24.12 16.95
CA ASP A 568 10.39 -24.84 15.69
C ASP A 568 8.93 -25.20 15.39
N GLY A 569 8.48 -24.95 14.16
CA GLY A 569 7.09 -25.16 13.76
C GLY A 569 6.12 -24.01 14.08
N ASP A 570 6.58 -22.93 14.71
CA ASP A 570 5.85 -21.65 14.69
C ASP A 570 5.86 -21.06 13.27
N VAL A 571 4.99 -20.08 13.01
CA VAL A 571 4.79 -19.49 11.68
C VAL A 571 4.99 -17.99 11.77
N VAL A 572 5.75 -17.43 10.85
CA VAL A 572 6.09 -16.01 10.79
C VAL A 572 5.88 -15.45 9.39
N LEU A 573 5.48 -14.19 9.29
CA LEU A 573 5.37 -13.47 8.03
C LEU A 573 6.71 -12.80 7.72
N VAL A 574 7.36 -13.20 6.63
CA VAL A 574 8.65 -12.69 6.19
C VAL A 574 8.44 -11.75 5.01
N ASN A 575 8.98 -10.53 5.10
CA ASN A 575 8.77 -9.44 4.15
C ASN A 575 10.09 -8.75 3.77
N ARG A 576 10.35 -8.60 2.46
CA ARG A 576 11.43 -7.76 1.93
C ARG A 576 10.90 -6.42 1.42
N GLN A 577 11.59 -5.34 1.76
CA GLN A 577 11.29 -4.00 1.28
C GLN A 577 12.13 -3.69 0.03
N PRO A 578 11.57 -3.10 -1.05
CA PRO A 578 10.18 -2.68 -1.23
C PRO A 578 9.24 -3.85 -1.56
N THR A 579 8.05 -3.85 -0.95
CA THR A 579 7.00 -4.85 -1.15
C THR A 579 6.14 -4.47 -2.37
N LEU A 580 6.45 -5.01 -3.55
CA LEU A 580 5.78 -4.64 -4.81
C LEU A 580 4.59 -5.55 -5.20
N HIS A 581 4.63 -6.81 -4.81
CA HIS A 581 3.63 -7.84 -5.14
C HIS A 581 3.31 -8.71 -3.92
N LYS A 582 2.15 -9.39 -3.89
CA LYS A 582 1.72 -10.23 -2.75
C LYS A 582 2.80 -11.24 -2.30
N PRO A 583 3.44 -12.03 -3.18
CA PRO A 583 4.60 -12.89 -2.82
C PRO A 583 5.87 -12.19 -2.28
N SER A 584 5.92 -10.85 -2.14
CA SER A 584 6.96 -10.15 -1.37
C SER A 584 6.72 -10.19 0.14
N ILE A 585 5.55 -10.69 0.59
CA ILE A 585 5.28 -11.07 1.97
C ILE A 585 4.65 -12.47 1.99
N MET A 586 5.33 -13.43 2.63
CA MET A 586 4.89 -14.83 2.70
C MET A 586 5.06 -15.36 4.11
N ALA A 587 4.24 -16.35 4.48
CA ALA A 587 4.40 -17.07 5.73
C ALA A 587 5.40 -18.22 5.56
N HIS A 588 6.35 -18.29 6.50
CA HIS A 588 7.36 -19.34 6.60
C HIS A 588 7.26 -20.06 7.94
N VAL A 589 7.62 -21.33 7.93
CA VAL A 589 7.74 -22.15 9.15
C VAL A 589 9.09 -21.86 9.80
N VAL A 590 9.10 -21.56 11.10
CA VAL A 590 10.30 -21.23 11.85
C VAL A 590 11.11 -22.49 12.14
N ARG A 591 12.42 -22.37 11.95
CA ARG A 591 13.42 -23.31 12.44
C ARG A 591 14.53 -22.55 13.16
N VAL A 592 14.80 -22.86 14.42
CA VAL A 592 15.76 -22.15 15.26
C VAL A 592 17.16 -22.74 15.09
N LEU A 593 18.06 -21.98 14.48
CA LEU A 593 19.41 -22.45 14.14
C LEU A 593 20.43 -21.99 15.19
N LYS A 594 21.00 -22.94 15.94
CA LYS A 594 21.96 -22.64 17.01
C LYS A 594 23.29 -22.15 16.44
N GLY A 595 23.86 -21.11 17.06
CA GLY A 595 25.13 -20.48 16.64
C GLY A 595 24.98 -19.36 15.60
N GLU A 596 23.85 -19.31 14.89
CA GLU A 596 23.59 -18.31 13.85
C GLU A 596 23.26 -16.91 14.41
N LYS A 597 23.58 -15.89 13.62
CA LYS A 597 23.31 -14.46 13.93
C LYS A 597 22.43 -13.76 12.89
N THR A 598 22.41 -14.25 11.65
CA THR A 598 21.61 -13.74 10.52
C THR A 598 20.39 -14.62 10.26
N ILE A 599 19.39 -14.09 9.58
CA ILE A 599 18.22 -14.90 9.17
C ILE A 599 18.66 -15.80 8.01
N ARG A 600 18.44 -17.12 8.11
CA ARG A 600 18.80 -18.07 7.06
C ARG A 600 17.60 -18.36 6.14
N MET A 601 17.81 -18.31 4.82
CA MET A 601 16.75 -18.49 3.83
C MET A 601 17.19 -19.42 2.68
N HIS A 602 16.27 -20.27 2.23
CA HIS A 602 16.48 -21.15 1.09
C HIS A 602 16.44 -20.40 -0.26
N TYR A 603 17.36 -20.74 -1.17
CA TYR A 603 17.55 -20.09 -2.49
C TYR A 603 16.29 -20.00 -3.37
N ALA A 604 15.38 -20.98 -3.27
CA ALA A 604 14.14 -21.01 -4.06
C ALA A 604 13.17 -19.84 -3.78
N ASN A 605 13.41 -19.07 -2.70
CA ASN A 605 12.62 -17.89 -2.34
C ASN A 605 13.26 -16.56 -2.82
N CYS A 606 14.48 -16.60 -3.38
CA CYS A 606 15.16 -15.41 -3.88
C CYS A 606 14.37 -14.71 -4.99
N SER A 607 13.82 -15.47 -5.94
CA SER A 607 12.99 -14.94 -7.03
C SER A 607 11.67 -14.34 -6.54
N THR A 608 11.04 -14.90 -5.50
CA THR A 608 9.81 -14.36 -4.92
C THR A 608 10.04 -13.01 -4.25
N TYR A 609 11.09 -12.89 -3.43
CA TYR A 609 11.45 -11.65 -2.74
C TYR A 609 12.29 -10.66 -3.57
N ASN A 610 12.75 -11.08 -4.76
CA ASN A 610 13.73 -10.38 -5.60
C ASN A 610 15.05 -10.09 -4.87
N ALA A 611 15.53 -11.07 -4.08
CA ALA A 611 16.65 -10.96 -3.14
C ALA A 611 17.90 -11.71 -3.65
N ASP A 612 19.09 -11.17 -3.36
CA ASP A 612 20.37 -11.65 -3.92
C ASP A 612 21.52 -11.85 -2.90
N PHE A 613 21.24 -11.72 -1.59
CA PHE A 613 22.15 -12.01 -0.47
C PHE A 613 23.43 -11.13 -0.42
N ASP A 614 23.37 -9.90 -0.93
CA ASP A 614 24.49 -8.94 -0.95
C ASP A 614 24.67 -8.12 0.35
N GLY A 615 23.70 -8.19 1.27
CA GLY A 615 23.52 -7.27 2.40
C GLY A 615 22.04 -7.01 2.71
N ASP A 616 21.15 -7.38 1.79
CA ASP A 616 19.69 -7.46 1.94
C ASP A 616 19.17 -7.72 3.38
N GLU A 617 18.31 -6.82 3.88
CA GLU A 617 17.59 -6.99 5.15
C GLU A 617 16.15 -7.45 4.93
N MET A 618 15.69 -8.44 5.71
CA MET A 618 14.28 -8.87 5.73
C MET A 618 13.64 -8.67 7.10
N ASN A 619 12.36 -8.30 7.09
CA ASN A 619 11.54 -8.16 8.30
C ASN A 619 10.80 -9.47 8.55
N VAL A 620 10.74 -9.90 9.80
CA VAL A 620 9.99 -11.06 10.27
C VAL A 620 8.98 -10.58 11.29
N HIS A 621 7.70 -10.80 11.01
CA HIS A 621 6.58 -10.46 11.90
C HIS A 621 6.00 -11.74 12.49
N PHE A 622 5.78 -11.79 13.80
CA PHE A 622 5.29 -12.98 14.49
C PHE A 622 3.82 -12.81 14.92
N PRO A 623 2.85 -13.46 14.24
CA PRO A 623 1.43 -13.39 14.59
C PRO A 623 1.18 -13.83 16.03
N GLN A 624 0.33 -13.09 16.74
CA GLN A 624 0.07 -13.31 18.17
C GLN A 624 -1.21 -14.10 18.45
N ASP A 625 -2.12 -14.17 17.47
CA ASP A 625 -3.43 -14.84 17.59
C ASP A 625 -3.50 -16.10 16.73
N GLU A 626 -4.29 -17.09 17.16
CA GLU A 626 -4.46 -18.35 16.42
C GLU A 626 -5.16 -18.17 15.07
N ILE A 627 -6.05 -17.18 14.93
CA ILE A 627 -6.70 -16.83 13.67
C ILE A 627 -5.65 -16.38 12.64
N SER A 628 -4.79 -15.43 13.01
CA SER A 628 -3.71 -14.95 12.14
C SER A 628 -2.66 -16.02 11.83
N ARG A 629 -2.45 -17.00 12.73
CA ARG A 629 -1.63 -18.19 12.44
C ARG A 629 -2.28 -19.11 11.41
N ALA A 630 -3.60 -19.29 11.47
CA ALA A 630 -4.35 -20.09 10.48
C ALA A 630 -4.36 -19.43 9.10
N GLU A 631 -4.57 -18.11 9.03
CA GLU A 631 -4.44 -17.32 7.78
C GLU A 631 -3.03 -17.43 7.18
N ALA A 632 -2.00 -17.33 8.03
CA ALA A 632 -0.61 -17.48 7.60
C ALA A 632 -0.34 -18.89 7.04
N LEU A 633 -0.83 -19.95 7.68
CA LEU A 633 -0.65 -21.34 7.23
C LEU A 633 -1.40 -21.70 5.96
N ASN A 634 -2.61 -21.17 5.78
CA ASN A 634 -3.53 -21.60 4.72
C ASN A 634 -3.50 -20.66 3.51
N ILE A 635 -3.40 -19.35 3.72
CA ILE A 635 -3.54 -18.34 2.65
C ILE A 635 -2.18 -17.79 2.22
N VAL A 636 -1.35 -17.38 3.19
CA VAL A 636 -0.11 -16.62 2.94
C VAL A 636 1.15 -17.51 2.90
N ASN A 637 1.00 -18.80 3.15
CA ASN A 637 2.07 -19.80 3.14
C ASN A 637 2.85 -19.79 1.81
N ALA A 638 4.18 -19.75 1.91
CA ALA A 638 5.10 -19.73 0.78
C ALA A 638 4.84 -20.86 -0.24
N ASP A 639 4.38 -22.04 0.21
CA ASP A 639 4.04 -23.15 -0.70
C ASP A 639 2.83 -22.85 -1.58
N ASN A 640 1.82 -22.15 -1.07
CA ASN A 640 0.66 -21.72 -1.84
C ASN A 640 0.98 -20.52 -2.75
N GLN A 641 2.05 -19.78 -2.47
CA GLN A 641 2.56 -18.66 -3.30
C GLN A 641 3.58 -19.12 -4.37
N TYR A 642 3.36 -20.29 -4.98
CA TYR A 642 4.24 -20.83 -6.03
C TYR A 642 4.08 -20.11 -7.38
N ILE A 643 2.85 -19.70 -7.70
CA ILE A 643 2.44 -19.09 -8.97
C ILE A 643 2.25 -17.57 -8.79
N ILE A 644 2.60 -16.79 -9.82
CA ILE A 644 2.35 -15.33 -9.88
C ILE A 644 0.93 -15.08 -10.39
N PRO A 645 0.08 -14.32 -9.67
CA PRO A 645 -1.27 -13.99 -10.13
C PRO A 645 -1.34 -13.27 -11.48
N THR A 646 -0.29 -12.52 -11.86
CA THR A 646 -0.25 -11.71 -13.08
C THR A 646 -0.22 -12.52 -14.39
N SER A 647 0.37 -13.72 -14.39
CA SER A 647 0.63 -14.48 -15.62
C SER A 647 0.45 -16.00 -15.52
N GLY A 648 0.11 -16.50 -14.33
CA GLY A 648 0.07 -17.94 -14.06
C GLY A 648 1.46 -18.61 -14.12
N ASP A 649 2.54 -17.83 -14.08
CA ASP A 649 3.90 -18.38 -14.14
C ASP A 649 4.42 -18.81 -12.76
N THR A 650 5.25 -19.84 -12.76
CA THR A 650 5.89 -20.39 -11.57
C THR A 650 7.11 -19.53 -11.18
N LYS A 651 7.12 -18.94 -9.99
CA LYS A 651 8.23 -18.07 -9.55
C LYS A 651 9.27 -18.79 -8.70
N ARG A 652 8.85 -19.72 -7.84
CA ARG A 652 9.75 -20.50 -6.95
C ARG A 652 10.39 -21.63 -7.75
N GLY A 653 11.68 -21.86 -7.56
CA GLY A 653 12.43 -22.90 -8.27
C GLY A 653 13.90 -22.94 -7.85
N LEU A 654 14.61 -24.02 -8.16
CA LEU A 654 16.05 -24.12 -7.88
C LEU A 654 16.85 -23.27 -8.89
N ILE A 655 17.99 -22.75 -8.46
CA ILE A 655 18.80 -21.78 -9.21
C ILE A 655 20.29 -22.15 -9.21
N GLN A 656 21.05 -21.58 -10.14
CA GLN A 656 22.52 -21.65 -10.20
C GLN A 656 23.05 -23.10 -10.07
N ASP A 657 23.82 -23.39 -9.03
CA ASP A 657 24.54 -24.63 -8.80
C ASP A 657 23.64 -25.87 -8.78
N HIS A 658 22.40 -25.73 -8.29
CA HIS A 658 21.40 -26.81 -8.32
C HIS A 658 21.03 -27.22 -9.74
N ILE A 659 20.96 -26.27 -10.69
CA ILE A 659 20.67 -26.55 -12.10
C ILE A 659 21.86 -27.23 -12.77
N VAL A 660 23.09 -26.80 -12.46
CA VAL A 660 24.31 -27.44 -12.97
C VAL A 660 24.41 -28.89 -12.47
N SER A 661 24.25 -29.08 -11.16
CA SER A 661 24.23 -30.40 -10.52
C SER A 661 23.12 -31.29 -11.06
N ALA A 662 21.91 -30.76 -11.30
CA ALA A 662 20.82 -31.51 -11.91
C ALA A 662 21.17 -32.05 -13.31
N VAL A 663 21.80 -31.25 -14.18
CA VAL A 663 22.26 -31.72 -15.49
C VAL A 663 23.42 -32.71 -15.36
N LEU A 664 24.37 -32.48 -14.44
CA LEU A 664 25.50 -33.39 -14.21
C LEU A 664 25.09 -34.74 -13.61
N LEU A 665 24.06 -34.79 -12.76
CA LEU A 665 23.49 -36.02 -12.23
C LEU A 665 22.68 -36.75 -13.31
N THR A 666 21.85 -36.02 -14.06
CA THR A 666 20.88 -36.65 -14.98
C THR A 666 21.39 -36.92 -16.40
N LYS A 667 22.60 -36.48 -16.79
CA LYS A 667 23.22 -36.88 -18.07
C LYS A 667 23.40 -38.40 -18.15
N ARG A 668 23.35 -38.95 -19.37
CA ARG A 668 23.56 -40.38 -19.65
C ARG A 668 24.88 -40.96 -19.12
N ASP A 669 25.95 -40.17 -19.09
CA ASP A 669 27.29 -40.64 -18.73
C ASP A 669 27.52 -40.77 -17.21
N THR A 670 26.52 -40.48 -16.37
CA THR A 670 26.63 -40.54 -14.90
C THR A 670 26.16 -41.89 -14.38
N PHE A 671 27.15 -42.73 -14.05
CA PHE A 671 26.97 -43.99 -13.35
C PHE A 671 27.39 -43.84 -11.89
N LEU A 672 26.69 -44.55 -11.01
CA LEU A 672 26.85 -44.55 -9.56
C LEU A 672 27.01 -45.98 -9.07
N THR A 673 27.89 -46.19 -8.11
CA THR A 673 27.98 -47.42 -7.31
C THR A 673 26.78 -47.54 -6.36
N TRP A 674 26.60 -48.72 -5.76
CA TRP A 674 25.57 -48.94 -4.73
C TRP A 674 25.68 -47.95 -3.57
N GLU A 675 26.90 -47.74 -3.06
CA GLU A 675 27.18 -46.88 -1.91
C GLU A 675 26.82 -45.41 -2.20
N GLU A 676 27.19 -44.91 -3.38
CA GLU A 676 26.84 -43.55 -3.81
C GLU A 676 25.32 -43.39 -4.03
N TYR A 677 24.67 -44.41 -4.61
CA TYR A 677 23.22 -44.42 -4.84
C TYR A 677 22.43 -44.39 -3.52
N ASP A 678 22.75 -45.26 -2.56
CA ASP A 678 22.10 -45.29 -1.24
C ASP A 678 22.39 -44.02 -0.45
N TYR A 679 23.65 -43.54 -0.44
CA TYR A 679 24.03 -42.31 0.25
C TYR A 679 23.25 -41.09 -0.28
N LEU A 680 23.15 -40.91 -1.60
CA LEU A 680 22.40 -39.81 -2.20
C LEU A 680 20.91 -39.88 -1.88
N LEU A 681 20.30 -41.07 -1.87
CA LEU A 681 18.90 -41.24 -1.49
C LEU A 681 18.66 -40.91 -0.02
N CYS A 682 19.43 -41.51 0.89
CA CYS A 682 19.32 -41.26 2.32
C CYS A 682 19.55 -39.78 2.67
N ALA A 683 20.62 -39.18 2.13
CA ALA A 683 21.03 -37.82 2.47
C ALA A 683 20.16 -36.72 1.82
N SER A 684 19.44 -37.02 0.72
CA SER A 684 18.41 -36.11 0.18
C SER A 684 17.23 -35.85 1.14
N GLY A 685 17.10 -36.64 2.22
CA GLY A 685 16.09 -36.45 3.27
C GLY A 685 14.76 -37.12 2.98
N VAL A 686 14.76 -38.11 2.06
CA VAL A 686 13.64 -39.02 1.76
C VAL A 686 12.97 -39.55 3.05
N ASN A 687 13.76 -40.03 4.02
CA ASN A 687 13.28 -40.53 5.32
C ASN A 687 12.71 -39.44 6.26
N ALA A 688 12.98 -38.15 6.03
CA ALA A 688 12.46 -37.06 6.86
C ALA A 688 11.06 -36.59 6.42
N SER A 689 10.68 -36.87 5.16
CA SER A 689 9.42 -36.40 4.57
C SER A 689 8.15 -36.93 5.26
N ALA A 690 8.25 -38.03 6.00
CA ALA A 690 7.14 -38.63 6.75
C ALA A 690 6.80 -37.90 8.07
N ARG A 691 7.65 -37.00 8.59
CA ARG A 691 7.56 -36.53 10.01
C ARG A 691 6.98 -35.15 10.27
N VAL A 692 6.50 -34.43 9.26
CA VAL A 692 5.90 -33.08 9.45
C VAL A 692 4.41 -33.14 9.84
N GLY A 693 3.75 -34.29 9.70
CA GLY A 693 2.29 -34.42 9.86
C GLY A 693 1.75 -34.83 11.24
N SER A 694 2.57 -35.12 12.26
CA SER A 694 2.05 -35.58 13.56
C SER A 694 2.94 -35.33 14.78
N ILE A 695 2.40 -34.52 15.69
CA ILE A 695 2.85 -34.40 17.08
C ILE A 695 2.57 -35.73 17.80
N ARG A 696 3.58 -36.58 18.05
CA ARG A 696 3.54 -37.58 19.13
C ARG A 696 4.90 -37.75 19.83
N GLN A 697 4.96 -37.20 21.04
CA GLN A 697 5.67 -37.66 22.24
C GLN A 697 7.12 -38.16 22.13
N TYR A 698 8.03 -37.40 22.75
CA TYR A 698 9.26 -37.95 23.30
C TYR A 698 8.97 -38.96 24.42
N GLY A 699 9.67 -40.09 24.41
CA GLY A 699 9.95 -40.87 25.63
C GLY A 699 8.96 -41.97 26.02
N ARG A 700 8.93 -43.08 25.28
CA ARG A 700 8.65 -44.42 25.83
C ARG A 700 9.17 -45.54 24.92
N LYS A 701 9.90 -46.51 25.50
CA LYS A 701 10.07 -47.84 24.90
C LYS A 701 8.73 -48.59 25.01
N VAL A 702 7.97 -48.73 23.92
CA VAL A 702 7.06 -49.88 23.70
C VAL A 702 7.05 -50.21 22.21
N SER A 703 7.29 -51.47 21.92
CA SER A 703 7.34 -52.09 20.60
C SER A 703 5.98 -52.05 19.89
N LEU A 704 5.96 -51.51 18.66
CA LEU A 704 5.22 -52.05 17.50
C LEU A 704 5.62 -51.24 16.27
N LEU A 705 6.24 -51.91 15.30
CA LEU A 705 6.71 -51.29 14.06
C LEU A 705 5.53 -50.98 13.13
N ASN A 706 5.42 -49.72 12.68
CA ASN A 706 4.72 -49.45 11.42
C ASN A 706 5.73 -49.64 10.28
N THR A 707 5.67 -50.80 9.63
CA THR A 707 6.54 -51.24 8.52
C THR A 707 6.19 -50.57 7.18
N ALA A 708 6.03 -49.23 7.17
CA ALA A 708 5.55 -48.48 6.02
C ALA A 708 6.64 -47.67 5.28
N ASP A 709 7.70 -47.28 5.98
CA ASP A 709 8.63 -46.21 5.58
C ASP A 709 10.00 -46.71 5.05
N GLU A 710 10.07 -47.93 4.49
CA GLU A 710 11.29 -48.41 3.83
C GLU A 710 11.50 -47.74 2.46
N ILE A 711 12.74 -47.35 2.15
CA ILE A 711 13.11 -46.82 0.84
C ILE A 711 13.03 -47.97 -0.18
N GLN A 712 12.23 -47.80 -1.23
CA GLN A 712 12.21 -48.78 -2.32
C GLN A 712 13.38 -48.49 -3.27
N TYR A 713 14.42 -49.31 -3.16
CA TYR A 713 15.53 -49.33 -4.10
C TYR A 713 15.10 -49.87 -5.47
N LEU A 714 15.73 -49.37 -6.52
CA LEU A 714 15.58 -49.88 -7.89
C LEU A 714 16.69 -50.88 -8.22
N GLU A 715 16.41 -51.80 -9.13
CA GLU A 715 17.45 -52.67 -9.72
C GLU A 715 18.50 -51.84 -10.50
N PRO A 716 19.78 -52.24 -10.52
CA PRO A 716 20.83 -51.52 -11.24
C PRO A 716 20.57 -51.55 -12.76
N ALA A 717 20.84 -50.43 -13.43
CA ALA A 717 20.68 -50.34 -14.90
C ALA A 717 21.72 -51.17 -15.67
N ILE A 718 22.88 -51.43 -15.06
CA ILE A 718 23.93 -52.31 -15.58
C ILE A 718 24.19 -53.38 -14.53
N LEU A 719 24.03 -54.65 -14.87
CA LEU A 719 24.29 -55.78 -13.95
C LEU A 719 25.73 -56.32 -14.02
N LYS A 720 26.40 -56.17 -15.17
CA LYS A 720 27.73 -56.72 -15.47
C LYS A 720 28.52 -55.70 -16.31
N PRO A 721 29.83 -55.46 -16.08
CA PRO A 721 30.74 -56.18 -15.19
C PRO A 721 30.57 -55.88 -13.69
N VAL A 722 30.01 -54.72 -13.34
CA VAL A 722 29.75 -54.28 -11.95
C VAL A 722 28.30 -53.76 -11.90
N PRO A 723 27.54 -54.01 -10.82
CA PRO A 723 26.23 -53.41 -10.64
C PRO A 723 26.35 -51.88 -10.54
N LEU A 724 25.77 -51.16 -11.51
CA LEU A 724 25.79 -49.70 -11.57
C LEU A 724 24.38 -49.13 -11.78
N TRP A 725 24.10 -48.06 -11.05
CA TRP A 725 22.90 -47.25 -11.18
C TRP A 725 23.18 -45.99 -12.00
N THR A 726 22.13 -45.38 -12.55
CA THR A 726 22.21 -44.09 -13.25
C THR A 726 21.67 -42.97 -12.36
N GLY A 727 22.16 -41.74 -12.54
CA GLY A 727 21.58 -40.60 -11.80
C GLY A 727 20.09 -40.34 -12.11
N LYS A 728 19.58 -40.81 -13.27
CA LYS A 728 18.14 -40.81 -13.57
C LYS A 728 17.33 -41.77 -12.67
N GLN A 729 17.91 -42.87 -12.22
CA GLN A 729 17.27 -43.80 -11.26
C GLN A 729 17.17 -43.19 -9.86
N VAL A 730 18.11 -42.34 -9.44
CA VAL A 730 18.01 -41.58 -8.16
C VAL A 730 16.75 -40.73 -8.15
N ILE A 731 16.55 -39.92 -9.21
CA ILE A 731 15.34 -39.10 -9.38
C ILE A 731 14.07 -39.96 -9.39
N THR A 732 14.08 -41.07 -10.13
CA THR A 732 12.94 -42.01 -10.18
C THR A 732 12.59 -42.57 -8.81
N SER A 733 13.58 -42.94 -8.01
CA SER A 733 13.39 -43.46 -6.64
C SER A 733 12.74 -42.41 -5.74
N ILE A 734 13.14 -41.14 -5.86
CA ILE A 734 12.52 -40.01 -5.14
C ILE A 734 11.07 -39.79 -5.58
N LEU A 735 10.76 -39.83 -6.88
CA LEU A 735 9.39 -39.69 -7.38
C LEU A 735 8.48 -40.85 -6.93
N ASN A 736 9.00 -42.08 -6.92
CA ASN A 736 8.31 -43.25 -6.38
C ASN A 736 8.03 -43.11 -4.88
N HIS A 737 9.00 -42.64 -4.08
CA HIS A 737 8.81 -42.39 -2.65
C HIS A 737 7.72 -41.34 -2.38
N LEU A 738 7.76 -40.21 -3.09
CA LEU A 738 6.79 -39.12 -2.95
C LEU A 738 5.35 -39.55 -3.27
N THR A 739 5.17 -40.38 -4.30
CA THR A 739 3.86 -40.91 -4.68
C THR A 739 3.40 -42.04 -3.74
N ARG A 740 4.30 -42.96 -3.35
CA ARG A 740 4.00 -44.10 -2.47
C ARG A 740 3.51 -43.67 -1.08
N ILE A 741 4.20 -42.75 -0.41
CA ILE A 741 3.81 -42.29 0.96
C ILE A 741 2.37 -41.78 1.01
N ARG A 742 1.90 -41.16 -0.06
CA ARG A 742 0.59 -40.50 -0.14
C ARG A 742 -0.48 -41.33 -0.86
N GLY A 743 -0.17 -42.56 -1.26
CA GLY A 743 -1.10 -43.42 -2.04
C GLY A 743 -1.46 -42.85 -3.41
N LEU A 744 -0.60 -42.01 -3.99
CA LEU A 744 -0.85 -41.29 -5.24
C LEU A 744 -0.49 -42.14 -6.46
N LYS A 745 -1.28 -42.04 -7.52
CA LYS A 745 -1.01 -42.72 -8.79
C LYS A 745 0.23 -42.12 -9.48
N PRO A 746 1.16 -42.93 -10.02
CA PRO A 746 2.28 -42.44 -10.83
C PRO A 746 1.85 -41.58 -12.02
N PHE A 747 2.70 -40.65 -12.45
CA PHE A 747 2.42 -39.74 -13.57
C PHE A 747 3.35 -39.96 -14.77
N THR A 748 2.88 -39.51 -15.94
CA THR A 748 3.60 -39.56 -17.21
C THR A 748 3.60 -38.17 -17.85
N THR A 749 4.75 -37.69 -18.32
CA THR A 749 4.87 -36.36 -18.94
C THR A 749 5.98 -36.29 -19.99
N LYS A 750 5.71 -35.62 -21.12
CA LYS A 750 6.63 -35.41 -22.25
C LYS A 750 6.82 -33.92 -22.48
N LYS A 751 8.07 -33.43 -22.44
CA LYS A 751 8.42 -32.01 -22.55
C LYS A 751 9.71 -31.81 -23.38
N PRO A 752 9.90 -30.66 -24.03
CA PRO A 752 11.20 -30.28 -24.57
C PRO A 752 12.18 -29.96 -23.43
N SER A 753 13.48 -30.18 -23.67
CA SER A 753 14.55 -29.61 -22.83
C SER A 753 14.99 -28.25 -23.37
N THR A 754 15.59 -27.44 -22.50
CA THR A 754 16.28 -26.19 -22.88
C THR A 754 17.55 -26.52 -23.66
N ILE A 755 18.28 -27.55 -23.21
CA ILE A 755 19.52 -27.97 -23.86
C ILE A 755 19.22 -28.70 -25.17
N ARG A 756 19.88 -28.27 -26.25
CA ARG A 756 19.73 -28.82 -27.60
C ARG A 756 20.30 -30.24 -27.70
N LYS A 757 19.61 -31.13 -28.44
CA LYS A 757 20.04 -32.53 -28.66
C LYS A 757 21.43 -32.63 -29.31
N GLU A 758 21.78 -31.66 -30.15
CA GLU A 758 23.04 -31.60 -30.90
C GLU A 758 24.27 -31.52 -29.99
N TYR A 759 24.14 -30.94 -28.80
CA TYR A 759 25.26 -30.74 -27.88
C TYR A 759 25.70 -32.05 -27.21
N PHE A 760 24.75 -32.93 -26.87
CA PHE A 760 25.03 -34.31 -26.41
C PHE A 760 25.33 -35.29 -27.55
N GLY A 761 25.27 -34.85 -28.82
CA GLY A 761 25.49 -35.69 -30.00
C GLY A 761 24.21 -36.18 -30.67
N ARG A 762 24.31 -36.49 -31.98
CA ARG A 762 23.17 -36.73 -32.90
C ARG A 762 22.21 -37.87 -32.49
N GLN A 763 22.67 -38.83 -31.69
CA GLN A 763 21.91 -40.01 -31.25
C GLN A 763 21.59 -40.00 -29.74
N SER A 764 21.78 -38.87 -29.04
CA SER A 764 21.71 -38.82 -27.57
C SER A 764 20.34 -39.12 -26.96
N GLY A 765 19.26 -38.68 -27.60
CA GLY A 765 17.89 -38.75 -27.06
C GLY A 765 17.59 -37.71 -25.96
N GLU A 766 18.60 -37.04 -25.40
CA GLU A 766 18.50 -36.14 -24.24
C GLU A 766 17.76 -34.81 -24.53
N GLY A 767 17.46 -34.51 -25.79
CA GLY A 767 16.71 -33.30 -26.20
C GLY A 767 15.20 -33.33 -25.92
N LYS A 768 14.70 -34.35 -25.22
CA LYS A 768 13.31 -34.51 -24.81
C LYS A 768 13.28 -35.05 -23.38
N PHE A 769 12.66 -34.31 -22.48
CA PHE A 769 12.38 -34.74 -21.11
C PHE A 769 11.15 -35.65 -21.11
N PHE A 770 11.32 -36.91 -20.72
CA PHE A 770 10.24 -37.91 -20.68
C PHE A 770 10.26 -38.70 -19.38
N VAL A 771 9.20 -38.52 -18.59
CA VAL A 771 8.87 -39.34 -17.42
C VAL A 771 7.70 -40.25 -17.79
N LEU A 772 7.82 -41.54 -17.51
CA LEU A 772 6.81 -42.57 -17.75
C LEU A 772 6.53 -43.30 -16.44
N ASN A 773 5.32 -43.17 -15.88
CA ASN A 773 4.94 -43.76 -14.60
C ASN A 773 6.00 -43.53 -13.50
N ASN A 774 6.40 -42.27 -13.30
CA ASN A 774 7.51 -41.79 -12.46
C ASN A 774 8.94 -42.12 -12.93
N TYR A 775 9.17 -43.06 -13.86
CA TYR A 775 10.50 -43.37 -14.38
C TYR A 775 11.01 -42.24 -15.29
N LEU A 776 12.13 -41.61 -14.93
CA LEU A 776 12.82 -40.65 -15.80
C LEU A 776 13.59 -41.41 -16.88
N VAL A 777 13.00 -41.58 -18.07
CA VAL A 777 13.55 -42.42 -19.14
C VAL A 777 14.51 -41.63 -20.05
N HIS A 778 14.13 -40.40 -20.43
CA HIS A 778 14.92 -39.56 -21.34
C HIS A 778 14.98 -38.12 -20.84
N GLY A 779 16.09 -37.44 -21.18
CA GLY A 779 16.28 -36.01 -20.94
C GLY A 779 16.94 -35.70 -19.61
N VAL A 780 17.59 -34.54 -19.57
CA VAL A 780 18.21 -33.96 -18.38
C VAL A 780 17.27 -33.00 -17.68
N ILE A 781 17.43 -32.87 -16.36
CA ILE A 781 16.75 -31.84 -15.58
C ILE A 781 17.55 -30.54 -15.71
N ASP A 782 16.98 -29.58 -16.44
CA ASP A 782 17.52 -28.23 -16.61
C ASP A 782 16.53 -27.17 -16.05
N LYS A 783 16.84 -25.88 -16.24
CA LYS A 783 16.01 -24.77 -15.74
C LYS A 783 14.54 -24.83 -16.18
N SER A 784 14.22 -25.37 -17.36
CA SER A 784 12.83 -25.50 -17.81
C SER A 784 11.99 -26.39 -16.89
N GLN A 785 12.60 -27.38 -16.23
CA GLN A 785 11.89 -28.31 -15.36
C GLN A 785 11.49 -27.67 -14.00
N PHE A 786 12.04 -26.50 -13.67
CA PHE A 786 11.62 -25.67 -12.54
C PHE A 786 10.72 -24.48 -12.96
N GLY A 787 10.55 -24.24 -14.27
CA GLY A 787 9.77 -23.12 -14.81
C GLY A 787 8.33 -23.49 -15.19
N LYS A 788 7.70 -22.62 -16.02
CA LYS A 788 6.31 -22.78 -16.49
C LYS A 788 6.15 -24.14 -17.18
N TYR A 789 5.16 -24.91 -16.74
CA TYR A 789 4.94 -26.29 -17.18
C TYR A 789 6.13 -27.24 -16.96
N GLY A 790 7.07 -26.93 -16.06
CA GLY A 790 8.17 -27.82 -15.68
C GLY A 790 7.73 -29.05 -14.87
N LEU A 791 8.67 -29.93 -14.51
CA LEU A 791 8.44 -31.08 -13.62
C LEU A 791 7.73 -30.66 -12.32
N VAL A 792 8.22 -29.60 -11.67
CA VAL A 792 7.68 -29.15 -10.38
C VAL A 792 6.27 -28.56 -10.53
N HIS A 793 5.99 -27.85 -11.62
CA HIS A 793 4.64 -27.35 -11.92
C HIS A 793 3.64 -28.49 -12.11
N THR A 794 4.01 -29.55 -12.84
CA THR A 794 3.16 -30.74 -13.00
C THR A 794 2.88 -31.44 -11.67
N ILE A 795 3.86 -31.48 -10.75
CA ILE A 795 3.68 -32.07 -9.43
C ILE A 795 2.81 -31.18 -8.51
N GLN A 796 2.91 -29.86 -8.64
CA GLN A 796 2.00 -28.92 -7.98
C GLN A 796 0.56 -29.14 -8.44
N GLU A 797 0.33 -29.25 -9.75
CA GLU A 797 -1.00 -29.41 -10.34
C GLU A 797 -1.64 -30.77 -9.98
N LEU A 798 -0.87 -31.87 -10.09
CA LEU A 798 -1.39 -33.21 -9.85
C LEU A 798 -1.49 -33.57 -8.35
N TYR A 799 -0.62 -33.02 -7.50
CA TYR A 799 -0.44 -33.48 -6.11
C TYR A 799 -0.40 -32.35 -5.07
N GLY A 800 -0.66 -31.11 -5.47
CA GLY A 800 -0.75 -29.94 -4.59
C GLY A 800 0.58 -29.25 -4.28
N SER A 801 0.47 -27.97 -3.87
CA SER A 801 1.57 -27.06 -3.50
C SER A 801 2.56 -27.66 -2.50
N HIS A 802 2.08 -28.24 -1.41
CA HIS A 802 2.92 -28.86 -0.38
C HIS A 802 3.81 -29.99 -0.97
N THR A 803 3.29 -30.79 -1.90
CA THR A 803 4.07 -31.89 -2.50
C THR A 803 5.19 -31.34 -3.38
N ALA A 804 4.94 -30.24 -4.11
CA ALA A 804 5.95 -29.53 -4.87
C ALA A 804 7.04 -28.88 -3.98
N GLY A 805 6.66 -28.29 -2.83
CA GLY A 805 7.61 -27.73 -1.86
C GLY A 805 8.53 -28.79 -1.23
N VAL A 806 7.99 -29.97 -0.92
CA VAL A 806 8.77 -31.15 -0.46
C VAL A 806 9.72 -31.66 -1.53
N LEU A 807 9.26 -31.78 -2.78
CA LEU A 807 10.10 -32.16 -3.92
C LEU A 807 11.27 -31.19 -4.08
N LEU A 808 11.02 -29.88 -4.14
CA LEU A 808 12.08 -28.87 -4.26
C LEU A 808 13.09 -28.95 -3.12
N SER A 809 12.64 -29.16 -1.89
CA SER A 809 13.52 -29.30 -0.71
C SER A 809 14.39 -30.57 -0.80
N THR A 810 13.84 -31.66 -1.33
CA THR A 810 14.54 -32.94 -1.52
C THR A 810 15.57 -32.86 -2.65
N LEU A 811 15.18 -32.26 -3.78
CA LEU A 811 16.05 -32.01 -4.93
C LEU A 811 17.19 -31.03 -4.57
N SER A 812 16.92 -29.97 -3.81
CA SER A 812 17.94 -29.03 -3.32
C SER A 812 19.05 -29.74 -2.57
N ARG A 813 18.69 -30.53 -1.54
CA ARG A 813 19.67 -31.32 -0.76
C ARG A 813 20.41 -32.33 -1.62
N LEU A 814 19.70 -33.10 -2.45
CA LEU A 814 20.30 -34.06 -3.39
C LEU A 814 21.40 -33.39 -4.25
N PHE A 815 21.05 -32.27 -4.89
CA PHE A 815 21.96 -31.59 -5.80
C PHE A 815 23.14 -30.93 -5.07
N THR A 816 22.93 -30.36 -3.88
CA THR A 816 24.01 -29.84 -3.03
C THR A 816 24.99 -30.95 -2.61
N ILE A 817 24.51 -32.12 -2.21
CA ILE A 817 25.35 -33.24 -1.77
C ILE A 817 26.09 -33.87 -2.94
N PHE A 818 25.41 -34.10 -4.07
CA PHE A 818 26.06 -34.58 -5.30
C PHE A 818 27.18 -33.63 -5.77
N LEU A 819 26.97 -32.33 -5.64
CA LEU A 819 27.97 -31.32 -5.99
C LEU A 819 29.16 -31.30 -5.01
N GLN A 820 28.94 -31.61 -3.73
CA GLN A 820 30.01 -31.80 -2.76
C GLN A 820 30.87 -33.05 -3.06
N MET A 821 30.28 -34.10 -3.64
CA MET A 821 31.00 -35.31 -4.04
C MET A 821 31.83 -35.10 -5.32
N HIS A 822 31.25 -34.50 -6.36
CA HIS A 822 31.94 -34.34 -7.66
C HIS A 822 32.75 -33.06 -7.82
N GLY A 823 32.36 -31.99 -7.12
CA GLY A 823 32.85 -30.63 -7.37
C GLY A 823 32.36 -30.04 -8.71
N PHE A 824 32.49 -28.73 -8.84
CA PHE A 824 32.30 -28.00 -10.09
C PHE A 824 33.19 -26.76 -10.10
N THR A 825 33.81 -26.46 -11.23
CA THR A 825 34.75 -25.35 -11.38
C THR A 825 34.72 -24.81 -12.81
N CYS A 826 35.07 -23.54 -12.98
CA CYS A 826 35.15 -22.88 -14.28
C CYS A 826 36.55 -22.26 -14.44
N GLY A 827 37.27 -22.67 -15.47
CA GLY A 827 38.63 -22.20 -15.77
C GLY A 827 38.69 -21.22 -16.94
N VAL A 828 39.87 -20.64 -17.17
CA VAL A 828 40.14 -19.85 -18.38
C VAL A 828 40.16 -20.74 -19.63
N ASP A 829 40.51 -22.01 -19.47
CA ASP A 829 40.53 -23.03 -20.52
C ASP A 829 39.13 -23.38 -21.09
N ASP A 830 38.06 -23.17 -20.31
CA ASP A 830 36.67 -23.23 -20.77
C ASP A 830 36.31 -22.11 -21.76
N LEU A 831 37.08 -21.01 -21.78
CA LEU A 831 36.87 -19.84 -22.64
C LEU A 831 37.69 -19.88 -23.93
N LEU A 832 38.65 -20.82 -24.04
CA LEU A 832 39.61 -20.85 -25.15
C LEU A 832 38.98 -21.39 -26.44
N ILE A 833 39.26 -20.66 -27.53
CA ILE A 833 38.85 -21.02 -28.89
C ILE A 833 39.98 -21.74 -29.64
N VAL A 834 39.62 -22.70 -30.50
CA VAL A 834 40.56 -23.44 -31.35
C VAL A 834 41.30 -22.48 -32.31
N LYS A 835 42.64 -22.55 -32.31
CA LYS A 835 43.51 -21.60 -33.05
C LYS A 835 43.22 -21.49 -34.55
N SER A 836 42.77 -22.58 -35.20
CA SER A 836 42.38 -22.56 -36.62
C SER A 836 41.16 -21.68 -36.88
N LEU A 837 40.17 -21.71 -35.99
CA LEU A 837 38.93 -20.96 -36.10
C LEU A 837 39.09 -19.50 -35.64
N ASP A 838 40.01 -19.19 -34.70
CA ASP A 838 40.38 -17.80 -34.41
C ASP A 838 41.05 -17.10 -35.60
N LYS A 839 41.83 -17.82 -36.43
CA LYS A 839 42.32 -17.28 -37.71
C LYS A 839 41.19 -16.96 -38.69
N VAL A 840 40.14 -17.81 -38.75
CA VAL A 840 38.94 -17.55 -39.57
C VAL A 840 38.17 -16.33 -39.06
N ARG A 841 38.03 -16.18 -37.73
CA ARG A 841 37.42 -14.99 -37.09
C ARG A 841 38.13 -13.71 -37.52
N LYS A 842 39.47 -13.66 -37.46
CA LYS A 842 40.27 -12.49 -37.87
C LYS A 842 40.05 -12.12 -39.35
N LYS A 843 40.08 -13.12 -40.25
CA LYS A 843 39.80 -12.92 -41.69
C LYS A 843 38.41 -12.37 -42.00
N ILE A 844 37.42 -12.56 -41.13
CA ILE A 844 36.08 -11.99 -41.31
C ILE A 844 36.06 -10.50 -40.98
N PHE A 845 36.83 -10.06 -39.97
CA PHE A 845 36.95 -8.65 -39.58
C PHE A 845 37.87 -7.81 -40.48
N GLU A 846 38.74 -8.45 -41.27
CA GLU A 846 39.55 -7.80 -42.32
C GLU A 846 38.69 -7.25 -43.48
N ARG A 847 37.40 -7.62 -43.55
CA ARG A 847 36.47 -7.13 -44.58
C ARG A 847 36.03 -5.69 -44.31
N ARG A 848 36.15 -4.81 -45.32
CA ARG A 848 35.75 -3.40 -45.27
C ARG A 848 34.22 -3.21 -45.33
N VAL A 849 33.51 -3.64 -44.28
CA VAL A 849 32.05 -3.57 -44.20
C VAL A 849 31.54 -2.13 -44.04
N GLY A 850 32.25 -1.31 -43.26
CA GLY A 850 31.86 0.08 -42.98
C GLY A 850 31.83 0.96 -44.24
N GLU A 851 32.91 0.98 -45.02
CA GLU A 851 33.01 1.72 -46.29
C GLU A 851 31.85 1.42 -47.23
N LYS A 852 31.49 0.13 -47.41
CA LYS A 852 30.40 -0.29 -48.31
C LYS A 852 29.02 0.20 -47.89
N VAL A 853 28.73 0.24 -46.58
CA VAL A 853 27.45 0.77 -46.08
C VAL A 853 27.38 2.30 -46.23
N HIS A 854 28.50 3.00 -46.11
CA HIS A 854 28.56 4.44 -46.35
C HIS A 854 28.42 4.78 -47.83
N ALA A 855 29.00 3.99 -48.75
CA ALA A 855 28.76 4.12 -50.19
C ALA A 855 27.28 3.85 -50.55
N GLU A 856 26.69 2.79 -50.00
CA GLU A 856 25.26 2.45 -50.17
C GLU A 856 24.33 3.57 -49.62
N PHE A 857 24.69 4.22 -48.51
CA PHE A 857 23.95 5.36 -47.95
C PHE A 857 23.91 6.57 -48.90
N LEU A 858 25.01 6.84 -49.59
CA LEU A 858 25.14 7.90 -50.59
C LEU A 858 24.56 7.51 -51.96
N GLY A 859 24.17 6.24 -52.16
CA GLY A 859 23.60 5.74 -53.42
C GLY A 859 24.63 5.25 -54.44
N TYR A 860 25.91 5.19 -54.09
CA TYR A 860 26.96 4.67 -54.96
C TYR A 860 27.04 3.13 -54.90
N LYS A 861 27.33 2.51 -56.06
CA LYS A 861 27.47 1.04 -56.19
C LYS A 861 28.92 0.54 -56.22
N GLU A 862 29.88 1.44 -56.42
CA GLU A 862 31.31 1.13 -56.50
C GLU A 862 32.03 1.62 -55.24
N ASP A 863 33.16 0.99 -54.91
CA ASP A 863 33.97 1.36 -53.74
C ASP A 863 34.72 2.68 -54.02
N LEU A 864 34.27 3.80 -53.41
CA LEU A 864 34.96 5.10 -53.49
C LEU A 864 36.22 5.17 -52.61
N ASP A 865 37.12 6.11 -52.90
CA ASP A 865 38.21 6.47 -51.99
C ASP A 865 37.69 7.03 -50.65
N ILE A 866 38.46 6.79 -49.59
CA ILE A 866 38.06 7.13 -48.21
C ILE A 866 37.89 8.64 -48.03
N ARG A 867 38.67 9.47 -48.75
CA ARG A 867 38.58 10.94 -48.65
C ARG A 867 37.31 11.49 -49.28
N THR A 868 37.00 11.10 -50.51
CA THR A 868 35.78 11.55 -51.19
C THR A 868 34.52 11.08 -50.46
N LEU A 869 34.57 9.86 -49.89
CA LEU A 869 33.51 9.33 -49.04
C LEU A 869 33.28 10.20 -47.78
N GLN A 870 34.35 10.64 -47.09
CA GLN A 870 34.26 11.52 -45.92
C GLN A 870 33.64 12.88 -46.25
N GLU A 871 34.03 13.49 -47.38
CA GLU A 871 33.52 14.80 -47.82
C GLU A 871 32.03 14.76 -48.19
N GLU A 872 31.58 13.72 -48.90
CA GLU A 872 30.16 13.56 -49.26
C GLU A 872 29.28 13.23 -48.04
N ILE A 873 29.78 12.43 -47.08
CA ILE A 873 29.09 12.23 -45.79
C ILE A 873 28.95 13.57 -45.06
N GLU A 874 29.99 14.39 -45.00
CA GLU A 874 29.95 15.70 -44.32
C GLU A 874 28.87 16.62 -44.92
N LYS A 875 28.77 16.67 -46.25
CA LYS A 875 27.73 17.43 -46.96
C LYS A 875 26.33 16.91 -46.61
N VAL A 876 26.08 15.61 -46.76
CA VAL A 876 24.77 14.99 -46.51
C VAL A 876 24.32 15.13 -45.05
N MET A 877 25.26 15.01 -44.10
CA MET A 877 24.98 15.13 -42.67
C MET A 877 24.69 16.56 -42.23
N ARG A 878 25.38 17.57 -42.81
CA ARG A 878 25.05 18.99 -42.54
C ARG A 878 23.70 19.40 -43.12
N VAL A 879 23.29 18.87 -44.27
CA VAL A 879 22.00 19.21 -44.90
C VAL A 879 20.83 18.54 -44.20
N ASN A 880 20.94 17.25 -43.85
CA ASN A 880 19.82 16.43 -43.38
C ASN A 880 19.83 16.14 -41.85
N GLY A 881 20.86 16.59 -41.13
CA GLY A 881 20.95 16.58 -39.67
C GLY A 881 20.73 15.20 -39.02
N GLU A 882 19.92 15.18 -37.96
CA GLU A 882 19.68 13.98 -37.16
C GLU A 882 19.00 12.84 -37.94
N SER A 883 18.14 13.17 -38.92
CA SER A 883 17.42 12.17 -39.73
C SER A 883 18.38 11.32 -40.58
N ALA A 884 19.36 11.97 -41.21
CA ALA A 884 20.44 11.28 -41.93
C ALA A 884 21.33 10.45 -41.00
N THR A 885 21.64 10.99 -39.81
CA THR A 885 22.46 10.29 -38.80
C THR A 885 21.78 9.00 -38.34
N ALA A 886 20.50 9.09 -37.95
CA ALA A 886 19.70 7.93 -37.51
C ALA A 886 19.52 6.89 -38.62
N ARG A 887 19.35 7.32 -39.88
CA ARG A 887 19.30 6.41 -41.03
C ARG A 887 20.61 5.66 -41.24
N LEU A 888 21.75 6.36 -41.25
CA LEU A 888 23.07 5.74 -41.41
C LEU A 888 23.36 4.74 -40.26
N ASP A 889 23.08 5.14 -39.02
CA ASP A 889 23.34 4.29 -37.85
C ASP A 889 22.48 3.02 -37.86
N LYS A 890 21.20 3.11 -38.26
CA LYS A 890 20.33 1.94 -38.42
C LYS A 890 20.87 0.94 -39.47
N MET A 891 21.40 1.43 -40.59
CA MET A 891 22.01 0.57 -41.61
C MET A 891 23.33 -0.06 -41.14
N MET A 892 24.16 0.72 -40.45
CA MET A 892 25.42 0.24 -39.85
C MET A 892 25.17 -0.82 -38.77
N SER A 893 24.28 -0.58 -37.79
CA SER A 893 23.91 -1.58 -36.77
C SER A 893 23.37 -2.86 -37.42
N SER A 894 22.49 -2.74 -38.42
CA SER A 894 21.95 -3.90 -39.16
C SER A 894 23.05 -4.73 -39.86
N ARG A 895 24.02 -4.08 -40.50
CA ARG A 895 25.13 -4.78 -41.17
C ARG A 895 26.14 -5.37 -40.18
N ASN A 896 26.44 -4.67 -39.09
CA ASN A 896 27.32 -5.12 -38.01
C ASN A 896 26.70 -6.30 -37.22
N ALA A 897 25.38 -6.33 -37.04
CA ALA A 897 24.67 -7.47 -36.47
C ALA A 897 24.79 -8.74 -37.35
N LYS A 898 24.63 -8.60 -38.68
CA LYS A 898 24.87 -9.69 -39.64
C LYS A 898 26.31 -10.22 -39.56
N LEU A 899 27.31 -9.33 -39.42
CA LEU A 899 28.72 -9.71 -39.26
C LEU A 899 28.96 -10.47 -37.95
N THR A 900 28.35 -10.01 -36.84
CA THR A 900 28.42 -10.66 -35.52
C THR A 900 27.84 -12.08 -35.58
N ASN A 901 26.70 -12.25 -36.25
CA ASN A 901 26.08 -13.56 -36.45
C ASN A 901 26.94 -14.46 -37.35
N GLU A 902 27.52 -13.99 -38.46
CA GLU A 902 28.42 -14.80 -39.31
C GLU A 902 29.62 -15.36 -38.52
N VAL A 903 30.21 -14.55 -37.64
CA VAL A 903 31.32 -14.99 -36.77
C VAL A 903 30.82 -16.03 -35.76
N ASN A 904 29.69 -15.76 -35.10
CA ASN A 904 29.14 -16.66 -34.08
C ASN A 904 28.66 -18.00 -34.66
N ASP A 905 28.06 -18.02 -35.86
CA ASP A 905 27.65 -19.26 -36.55
C ASP A 905 28.85 -20.12 -36.99
N LYS A 906 30.00 -19.49 -37.32
CA LYS A 906 31.23 -20.22 -37.68
C LYS A 906 31.98 -20.79 -36.48
N LEU A 907 31.90 -20.13 -35.32
CA LEU A 907 32.54 -20.59 -34.08
C LEU A 907 31.62 -21.56 -33.31
N PHE A 908 30.35 -21.23 -33.21
CA PHE A 908 29.33 -21.90 -32.40
C PHE A 908 28.11 -22.24 -33.26
N PRO A 909 28.27 -23.10 -34.28
CA PRO A 909 27.21 -23.43 -35.23
C PRO A 909 25.95 -23.92 -34.52
N SER A 910 24.81 -23.33 -34.90
CA SER A 910 23.50 -23.60 -34.31
C SER A 910 22.99 -25.04 -34.53
N ASN A 911 23.55 -25.74 -35.52
CA ASN A 911 23.12 -27.06 -36.01
C ASN A 911 24.10 -28.22 -35.65
N SER A 912 25.16 -27.96 -34.88
CA SER A 912 26.11 -29.00 -34.44
C SER A 912 26.70 -28.67 -33.06
N SER A 913 27.44 -29.62 -32.48
CA SER A 913 28.17 -29.35 -31.23
C SER A 913 29.24 -28.26 -31.46
N PRO A 914 29.52 -27.34 -30.52
CA PRO A 914 30.38 -26.19 -30.75
C PRO A 914 31.83 -26.57 -31.10
N ILE A 915 32.17 -26.49 -32.40
CA ILE A 915 33.49 -26.85 -32.94
C ILE A 915 34.56 -25.80 -32.57
N GLY A 916 34.14 -24.56 -32.28
CA GLY A 916 35.03 -23.46 -31.93
C GLY A 916 35.76 -23.59 -30.60
N LEU A 917 35.34 -24.47 -29.69
CA LEU A 917 35.86 -24.53 -28.32
C LEU A 917 36.97 -25.56 -28.14
N LEU A 918 37.98 -25.21 -27.34
CA LEU A 918 39.05 -26.15 -26.97
C LEU A 918 38.52 -27.31 -26.12
N LYS A 919 37.64 -27.00 -25.17
CA LYS A 919 36.85 -27.98 -24.42
C LYS A 919 35.44 -28.09 -25.02
N PRO A 920 35.00 -29.27 -25.49
CA PRO A 920 33.62 -29.47 -25.93
C PRO A 920 32.65 -29.60 -24.76
N PHE A 921 31.37 -29.37 -25.03
CA PHE A 921 30.28 -29.78 -24.13
C PHE A 921 30.24 -31.33 -24.03
N PRO A 922 29.91 -31.93 -22.86
CA PRO A 922 29.52 -31.31 -21.59
C PRO A 922 30.71 -31.02 -20.63
N ARG A 923 31.97 -31.19 -21.07
CA ARG A 923 33.17 -30.96 -20.24
C ARG A 923 33.48 -29.47 -20.01
N ASN A 924 33.01 -28.60 -20.89
CA ASN A 924 33.13 -27.16 -20.75
C ASN A 924 32.13 -26.62 -19.72
N CYS A 925 32.63 -26.21 -18.56
CA CYS A 925 31.80 -25.82 -17.43
C CYS A 925 31.07 -24.48 -17.66
N PHE A 926 31.73 -23.48 -18.25
CA PHE A 926 31.10 -22.19 -18.56
C PHE A 926 29.96 -22.36 -19.59
N PHE A 927 30.19 -23.16 -20.64
CA PHE A 927 29.16 -23.44 -21.63
C PHE A 927 28.02 -24.28 -21.05
N LEU A 928 28.30 -25.21 -20.13
CA LEU A 928 27.28 -25.96 -19.39
C LEU A 928 26.38 -25.02 -18.54
N MET A 929 26.95 -24.04 -17.84
CA MET A 929 26.17 -23.05 -17.05
C MET A 929 25.22 -22.22 -17.92
N THR A 930 25.70 -21.76 -19.08
CA THR A 930 24.92 -20.90 -19.98
C THR A 930 23.89 -21.69 -20.79
N ALA A 931 24.21 -22.91 -21.23
CA ALA A 931 23.28 -23.78 -21.97
C ALA A 931 22.16 -24.37 -21.09
N SER A 932 22.46 -24.70 -19.83
CA SER A 932 21.46 -25.17 -18.85
C SER A 932 20.57 -24.06 -18.27
N GLY A 933 20.94 -22.80 -18.49
CA GLY A 933 20.27 -21.62 -17.94
C GLY A 933 20.59 -21.33 -16.47
N ALA A 934 21.57 -22.03 -15.89
CA ALA A 934 21.98 -21.89 -14.49
C ALA A 934 22.43 -20.47 -14.13
N LYS A 935 23.36 -19.90 -14.91
CA LYS A 935 23.82 -18.51 -14.79
C LYS A 935 24.43 -18.02 -16.10
N GLY A 936 24.16 -16.76 -16.45
CA GLY A 936 24.56 -16.17 -17.72
C GLY A 936 23.72 -16.64 -18.92
N SER A 937 23.98 -16.06 -20.09
CA SER A 937 23.36 -16.41 -21.37
C SER A 937 24.40 -16.75 -22.43
N GLN A 938 23.95 -17.30 -23.56
CA GLN A 938 24.82 -17.53 -24.73
C GLN A 938 25.46 -16.23 -25.25
N VAL A 939 24.81 -15.07 -25.09
CA VAL A 939 25.37 -13.76 -25.46
C VAL A 939 26.57 -13.42 -24.57
N ASN A 940 26.49 -13.63 -23.25
CA ASN A 940 27.64 -13.42 -22.34
C ASN A 940 28.83 -14.28 -22.75
N PHE A 941 28.59 -15.54 -23.12
CA PHE A 941 29.64 -16.44 -23.61
C PHE A 941 30.28 -15.97 -24.91
N GLN A 942 29.45 -15.49 -25.85
CA GLN A 942 29.91 -14.91 -27.12
C GLN A 942 30.72 -13.63 -26.89
N GLN A 943 30.34 -12.76 -25.94
CA GLN A 943 31.11 -11.55 -25.62
C GLN A 943 32.48 -11.85 -24.99
N ILE A 944 32.57 -12.89 -24.16
CA ILE A 944 33.84 -13.30 -23.55
C ILE A 944 34.76 -13.97 -24.60
N SER A 945 34.21 -14.88 -25.41
CA SER A 945 35.00 -15.80 -26.24
C SER A 945 35.10 -15.39 -27.72
N SER A 946 34.10 -14.70 -28.27
CA SER A 946 33.97 -14.37 -29.70
C SER A 946 34.24 -12.89 -30.00
N LEU A 947 33.31 -11.98 -29.69
CA LEU A 947 33.44 -10.52 -29.79
C LEU A 947 32.37 -9.80 -28.95
N LEU A 948 32.60 -8.54 -28.54
CA LEU A 948 31.60 -7.73 -27.84
C LEU A 948 30.43 -7.28 -28.73
N GLY A 949 30.72 -6.90 -29.98
CA GLY A 949 29.72 -6.42 -30.95
C GLY A 949 29.52 -4.90 -30.93
N GLN A 950 28.43 -4.46 -31.57
CA GLN A 950 28.03 -3.04 -31.62
C GLN A 950 27.61 -2.56 -30.23
N GLN A 951 28.22 -1.48 -29.74
CA GLN A 951 27.70 -0.74 -28.57
C GLN A 951 26.61 0.23 -29.05
N GLU A 952 25.47 0.21 -28.39
CA GLU A 952 24.34 1.12 -28.66
C GLU A 952 24.09 1.99 -27.43
N LEU A 953 23.63 3.21 -27.65
CA LEU A 953 23.36 4.25 -26.65
C LEU A 953 22.00 4.87 -26.97
N GLU A 954 21.03 4.79 -26.08
CA GLU A 954 19.65 5.26 -26.30
C GLU A 954 19.01 4.70 -27.60
N GLY A 955 19.41 3.49 -28.01
CA GLY A 955 19.00 2.86 -29.28
C GLY A 955 19.66 3.45 -30.55
N LYS A 956 20.63 4.36 -30.40
CA LYS A 956 21.50 4.90 -31.46
C LYS A 956 22.91 4.31 -31.35
N ARG A 957 23.81 4.63 -32.29
CA ARG A 957 25.24 4.28 -32.15
C ARG A 957 25.97 5.36 -31.33
N VAL A 958 27.27 5.17 -31.13
CA VAL A 958 28.13 6.13 -30.42
C VAL A 958 27.95 7.56 -30.95
N PRO A 959 27.68 8.55 -30.09
CA PRO A 959 27.46 9.93 -30.51
C PRO A 959 28.72 10.53 -31.15
N ARG A 960 28.52 11.41 -32.13
CA ARG A 960 29.58 12.19 -32.78
C ARG A 960 29.62 13.59 -32.15
N MET A 961 30.84 14.11 -31.97
CA MET A 961 31.08 15.50 -31.63
C MET A 961 30.72 16.41 -32.82
N ILE A 962 30.58 17.72 -32.58
CA ILE A 962 30.33 18.75 -33.62
C ILE A 962 31.37 18.69 -34.77
N SER A 963 32.59 18.24 -34.47
CA SER A 963 33.67 18.00 -35.43
C SER A 963 33.52 16.73 -36.30
N GLY A 964 32.39 16.03 -36.24
CA GLY A 964 32.14 14.78 -36.98
C GLY A 964 32.87 13.53 -36.43
N LYS A 965 33.68 13.70 -35.38
CA LYS A 965 34.47 12.64 -34.72
C LYS A 965 33.71 11.97 -33.58
N THR A 966 33.87 10.66 -33.40
CA THR A 966 33.37 9.94 -32.20
C THR A 966 34.38 9.95 -31.04
N LEU A 967 35.68 9.95 -31.35
CA LEU A 967 36.78 10.19 -30.41
C LEU A 967 37.88 11.03 -31.08
N PRO A 968 38.72 11.74 -30.30
CA PRO A 968 39.84 12.52 -30.84
C PRO A 968 40.80 11.73 -31.73
N CYS A 969 40.96 10.43 -31.46
CA CYS A 969 41.83 9.50 -32.18
C CYS A 969 41.29 9.02 -33.54
N PHE A 970 40.03 9.28 -33.87
CA PHE A 970 39.44 8.97 -35.18
C PHE A 970 39.44 10.22 -36.08
N PRO A 971 39.57 10.06 -37.42
CA PRO A 971 39.37 11.17 -38.34
C PRO A 971 37.90 11.64 -38.34
N PRO A 972 37.60 12.87 -38.78
CA PRO A 972 36.23 13.32 -39.01
C PRO A 972 35.52 12.35 -39.97
N TRP A 973 34.26 12.02 -39.68
CA TRP A 973 33.41 11.19 -40.53
C TRP A 973 33.99 9.81 -40.91
N ASP A 974 34.83 9.23 -40.05
CA ASP A 974 35.40 7.89 -40.25
C ASP A 974 34.31 6.85 -40.62
N PRO A 975 34.40 6.21 -41.80
CA PRO A 975 33.43 5.21 -42.26
C PRO A 975 33.61 3.85 -41.58
N SER A 976 34.66 3.64 -40.79
CA SER A 976 34.94 2.36 -40.14
C SER A 976 33.86 1.97 -39.12
N SER A 977 33.48 0.68 -39.10
CA SER A 977 32.54 0.18 -38.08
C SER A 977 33.04 0.45 -36.66
N ARG A 978 34.37 0.39 -36.45
CA ARG A 978 35.07 0.60 -35.19
C ARG A 978 34.87 2.01 -34.63
N ALA A 979 34.97 3.05 -35.46
CA ALA A 979 34.83 4.43 -35.02
C ALA A 979 33.44 4.69 -34.42
N GLY A 980 32.38 4.11 -35.00
CA GLY A 980 31.02 4.18 -34.47
C GLY A 980 30.67 3.04 -33.51
N GLY A 981 31.59 2.60 -32.65
CA GLY A 981 31.29 1.72 -31.52
C GLY A 981 31.18 0.22 -31.77
N PHE A 982 31.60 -0.30 -32.93
CA PHE A 982 31.68 -1.75 -33.15
C PHE A 982 32.97 -2.32 -32.57
N ILE A 983 32.84 -3.17 -31.54
CA ILE A 983 33.96 -3.81 -30.86
C ILE A 983 34.16 -5.23 -31.42
N SER A 984 35.24 -5.43 -32.18
CA SER A 984 35.65 -6.72 -32.73
C SER A 984 36.41 -7.59 -31.73
N ASP A 985 36.99 -6.95 -30.72
CA ASP A 985 37.75 -7.60 -29.67
C ASP A 985 36.80 -8.19 -28.60
N ARG A 986 37.36 -8.95 -27.66
CA ARG A 986 36.61 -9.79 -26.70
C ARG A 986 37.25 -9.69 -25.32
N TYR A 987 36.49 -9.92 -24.25
CA TYR A 987 37.03 -9.82 -22.88
C TYR A 987 38.25 -10.72 -22.66
N LEU A 988 38.27 -11.94 -23.21
CA LEU A 988 39.38 -12.89 -23.07
C LEU A 988 40.74 -12.37 -23.56
N THR A 989 40.77 -11.44 -24.53
CA THR A 989 42.02 -10.86 -25.07
C THR A 989 42.24 -9.41 -24.67
N GLY A 990 41.36 -8.85 -23.83
CA GLY A 990 41.30 -7.42 -23.55
C GLY A 990 40.67 -6.60 -24.69
N LEU A 991 40.33 -5.36 -24.36
CA LEU A 991 39.81 -4.35 -25.28
C LEU A 991 40.86 -3.26 -25.50
N ARG A 992 40.93 -2.69 -26.71
CA ARG A 992 41.80 -1.52 -26.97
C ARG A 992 41.18 -0.25 -26.37
N PRO A 993 41.98 0.80 -26.08
CA PRO A 993 41.49 1.99 -25.36
C PRO A 993 40.27 2.69 -25.97
N GLN A 994 40.15 2.71 -27.32
CA GLN A 994 38.99 3.33 -27.98
C GLN A 994 37.69 2.53 -27.72
N GLU A 995 37.78 1.21 -27.84
CA GLU A 995 36.65 0.28 -27.62
C GLU A 995 36.26 0.23 -26.14
N TYR A 996 37.24 0.25 -25.24
CA TYR A 996 37.02 0.33 -23.80
C TYR A 996 36.21 1.58 -23.43
N TYR A 997 36.54 2.74 -24.00
CA TYR A 997 35.79 3.97 -23.73
C TYR A 997 34.33 3.90 -24.21
N PHE A 998 34.07 3.37 -25.41
CA PHE A 998 32.71 3.15 -25.90
C PHE A 998 31.93 2.13 -25.05
N HIS A 999 32.59 1.08 -24.59
CA HIS A 999 31.98 0.12 -23.67
C HIS A 999 31.63 0.76 -22.31
N CYS A 1000 32.48 1.63 -21.79
CA CYS A 1000 32.20 2.43 -20.59
C CYS A 1000 31.04 3.42 -20.77
N MET A 1001 30.79 3.93 -21.98
CA MET A 1001 29.57 4.71 -22.24
C MET A 1001 28.32 3.83 -22.08
N ALA A 1002 28.27 2.70 -22.79
CA ALA A 1002 27.10 1.80 -22.77
C ALA A 1002 26.82 1.24 -21.36
N GLY A 1003 27.87 0.92 -20.60
CA GLY A 1003 27.75 0.50 -19.21
C GLY A 1003 27.21 1.58 -18.25
N ARG A 1004 27.35 2.87 -18.58
CA ARG A 1004 26.83 3.97 -17.75
C ARG A 1004 25.35 4.27 -17.99
N GLU A 1005 24.85 4.10 -19.21
CA GLU A 1005 23.43 4.35 -19.55
C GLU A 1005 22.49 3.57 -18.62
N GLY A 1006 22.75 2.27 -18.43
CA GLY A 1006 21.96 1.40 -17.56
C GLY A 1006 21.97 1.79 -16.07
N LEU A 1007 22.87 2.68 -15.63
CA LEU A 1007 22.97 3.17 -14.24
C LEU A 1007 22.25 4.50 -14.01
N VAL A 1008 21.91 5.24 -15.06
CA VAL A 1008 21.35 6.62 -14.95
C VAL A 1008 19.81 6.63 -14.83
N ILE A 1009 19.15 5.49 -15.09
CA ILE A 1009 17.68 5.39 -15.15
C ILE A 1009 17.05 5.55 -13.74
N PRO A 1010 16.18 6.55 -13.51
CA PRO A 1010 15.59 6.82 -12.19
C PRO A 1010 14.44 5.86 -11.83
N LEU A 1011 14.57 5.17 -10.69
CA LEU A 1011 13.63 4.15 -10.20
C LEU A 1011 12.31 4.68 -9.58
N SER A 1012 12.13 5.99 -9.46
CA SER A 1012 11.10 6.59 -8.59
C SER A 1012 9.66 6.54 -9.14
N SER A 1013 9.48 6.66 -10.46
CA SER A 1013 8.17 6.84 -11.10
C SER A 1013 7.22 5.66 -10.92
N LEU A 1014 7.75 4.43 -11.01
CA LEU A 1014 6.95 3.19 -10.94
C LEU A 1014 6.22 3.06 -9.59
N MET A 1015 6.90 3.37 -8.49
CA MET A 1015 6.35 3.20 -7.14
C MET A 1015 5.23 4.21 -6.81
N ILE A 1016 5.26 5.40 -7.42
CA ILE A 1016 4.16 6.38 -7.32
C ILE A 1016 2.93 5.85 -8.07
N MET A 1017 3.12 5.35 -9.29
CA MET A 1017 2.04 4.79 -10.11
C MET A 1017 1.35 3.61 -9.41
N VAL A 1018 2.11 2.63 -8.93
CA VAL A 1018 1.58 1.47 -8.17
C VAL A 1018 0.76 1.93 -6.97
N ARG A 1019 1.25 2.91 -6.18
CA ARG A 1019 0.51 3.47 -5.04
C ARG A 1019 -0.81 4.11 -5.47
N CYS A 1020 -0.82 4.89 -6.55
CA CYS A 1020 -2.04 5.54 -7.04
C CYS A 1020 -3.07 4.50 -7.53
N SER A 1021 -2.63 3.49 -8.30
CA SER A 1021 -3.49 2.40 -8.73
C SER A 1021 -4.07 1.61 -7.56
N VAL A 1022 -3.25 1.19 -6.59
CA VAL A 1022 -3.73 0.46 -5.40
C VAL A 1022 -4.72 1.30 -4.59
N PHE A 1023 -4.47 2.60 -4.40
CA PHE A 1023 -5.41 3.46 -3.69
C PHE A 1023 -6.74 3.60 -4.45
N PHE A 1024 -6.70 3.77 -5.78
CA PHE A 1024 -7.89 3.84 -6.61
C PHE A 1024 -8.69 2.53 -6.57
N PHE A 1025 -8.03 1.38 -6.77
CA PHE A 1025 -8.69 0.07 -6.70
C PHE A 1025 -9.24 -0.24 -5.30
N VAL A 1026 -8.55 0.09 -4.21
CA VAL A 1026 -9.10 -0.09 -2.86
C VAL A 1026 -10.33 0.78 -2.65
N VAL A 1027 -10.33 2.04 -3.11
CA VAL A 1027 -11.50 2.94 -3.00
C VAL A 1027 -12.67 2.45 -3.86
N VAL A 1028 -12.44 1.92 -5.06
CA VAL A 1028 -13.49 1.40 -5.94
C VAL A 1028 -14.01 0.03 -5.45
N ILE A 1029 -13.14 -0.93 -5.18
CA ILE A 1029 -13.53 -2.27 -4.72
C ILE A 1029 -14.23 -2.19 -3.35
N SER A 1030 -13.81 -1.29 -2.44
CA SER A 1030 -14.54 -1.10 -1.17
C SER A 1030 -15.94 -0.51 -1.36
N ARG A 1031 -16.22 0.19 -2.47
CA ARG A 1031 -17.58 0.66 -2.81
C ARG A 1031 -18.46 -0.46 -3.33
N ASP A 1032 -17.92 -1.33 -4.18
CA ASP A 1032 -18.70 -2.40 -4.82
C ASP A 1032 -18.83 -3.65 -3.94
N MET A 1033 -17.80 -4.02 -3.17
CA MET A 1033 -17.82 -5.22 -2.33
C MET A 1033 -18.74 -5.06 -1.11
N LEU A 1034 -18.83 -3.85 -0.54
CA LEU A 1034 -19.84 -3.52 0.48
C LEU A 1034 -21.26 -3.65 -0.08
N ARG A 1035 -21.48 -3.24 -1.33
CA ARG A 1035 -22.77 -3.37 -2.01
C ARG A 1035 -23.18 -4.84 -2.18
N VAL A 1036 -22.27 -5.69 -2.69
CA VAL A 1036 -22.53 -7.14 -2.85
C VAL A 1036 -22.73 -7.83 -1.50
N VAL A 1037 -21.97 -7.48 -0.45
CA VAL A 1037 -22.13 -8.08 0.88
C VAL A 1037 -23.44 -7.63 1.55
N VAL A 1038 -23.87 -6.38 1.37
CA VAL A 1038 -25.17 -5.89 1.86
C VAL A 1038 -26.32 -6.54 1.09
N GLU A 1039 -26.28 -6.58 -0.25
CA GLU A 1039 -27.30 -7.26 -1.07
C GLU A 1039 -27.38 -8.77 -0.72
N ALA A 1040 -26.26 -9.45 -0.43
CA ALA A 1040 -26.22 -10.84 0.02
C ALA A 1040 -26.75 -11.07 1.45
N LEU A 1041 -26.68 -10.06 2.33
CA LEU A 1041 -27.24 -10.12 3.68
C LEU A 1041 -28.73 -9.77 3.73
N GLU A 1042 -29.17 -8.82 2.90
CA GLU A 1042 -30.57 -8.38 2.78
C GLU A 1042 -31.45 -9.43 2.09
N THR A 1043 -30.93 -10.18 1.11
CA THR A 1043 -31.70 -11.19 0.35
C THR A 1043 -31.99 -12.49 1.13
N GLY A 1044 -31.44 -12.69 2.32
CA GLY A 1044 -31.90 -13.71 3.29
C GLY A 1044 -31.80 -15.19 2.86
N HIS A 1045 -31.16 -15.50 1.73
CA HIS A 1045 -31.09 -16.87 1.21
C HIS A 1045 -30.01 -17.71 1.91
N LYS A 1046 -30.45 -18.61 2.79
CA LYS A 1046 -29.62 -19.55 3.58
C LYS A 1046 -28.89 -20.66 2.78
N HIS A 1047 -28.75 -20.54 1.45
CA HIS A 1047 -28.24 -21.62 0.59
C HIS A 1047 -27.35 -21.14 -0.57
N SER A 1048 -26.20 -20.52 -0.26
CA SER A 1048 -25.15 -20.23 -1.28
C SER A 1048 -23.74 -19.99 -0.71
N CYS A 1049 -23.25 -20.83 0.22
CA CYS A 1049 -21.84 -20.79 0.66
C CYS A 1049 -20.84 -21.46 -0.31
N PHE A 1050 -21.17 -21.58 -1.60
CA PHE A 1050 -20.33 -22.22 -2.63
C PHE A 1050 -20.23 -21.33 -3.88
N ALA A 1051 -19.70 -20.10 -3.72
CA ALA A 1051 -19.36 -19.19 -4.82
C ALA A 1051 -18.42 -18.05 -4.38
N ILE A 1052 -17.28 -18.37 -3.75
CA ILE A 1052 -16.23 -17.38 -3.39
C ILE A 1052 -14.81 -17.84 -3.85
N ASP A 1053 -14.71 -18.95 -4.59
CA ASP A 1053 -13.41 -19.50 -5.06
C ASP A 1053 -12.98 -19.00 -6.46
N GLU A 1054 -13.74 -18.10 -7.12
CA GLU A 1054 -13.38 -17.51 -8.42
C GLU A 1054 -13.38 -15.97 -8.38
N TYR A 1055 -12.35 -15.37 -7.75
CA TYR A 1055 -11.86 -13.99 -8.02
C TYR A 1055 -10.42 -13.77 -7.55
#